data_AF-A0A0Q4QGP6-F1
#
_entry.id   AF-A0A0Q4QGP6-F1
#
_cell.length_a   1.000
_cell.length_b   1.000
_cell.length_c   1.000
_cell.angle_alpha   90.00
_cell.angle_beta   90.00
_cell.angle_gamma   90.00
#
_symmetry.space_group_name_H-M   'P 1'
#
loop_
_entity.id
_entity.type
_entity.pdbx_description
1 polymer ?
#
loop_
_entity_poly.entity_id
_entity_poly.type
_entity_poly.pdbx_seq_one_letter_code
_entity_poly.pdbx_strand_id
1 'polypeptide(L)'
;MAVAHPIRFDVERFTLPNGLTVLVHSNRRNPNIFVGVYYRVGAKDEPRGRSGFAHLFEHLMFQPTANRTGDYLVPMTTAGARDVNASTLADYTEYHQTVPTNALDLALWLESDRMAHLTGGLTQRVLDEQRAVIKNEASQTPTQVSRPEQRFQRDFYTPGHPYTRPVIGTTEDLEAATLDEVKAWHRTYYGAGNAILVLSGDIDVATARARVGRYFADVPRGPVPPRIAAPVPTLTATRRVVYHEPVATPVITRVWSIDPRAARDMTLLQLAGQTMTLPGPRSLQSALVGEGKPAVHLSAQLDPGQLSTVFSLSMTVRPNVSVATAEAALDAAIARYLAQGPEQRQLSAIAALTDQSLLRDMQDNVNVGLQMAVGALYMDDPATLLRQRDWTAGATSAQLREVAGRWLSRPFYQQTILPGEPEPLPPAAPAPDATLSTATPTTADPTPVVDRSRMPEIGPFKDKVPFPKIIRTRLANGMTLIVAERHDLPIVDVDVRFPVGTQANHRYAPGAVQQAFGWMSAGTTHADEARLTSERERSAIVLDAHIGATTSDFTWSTLTRNVDAGFALAADMLRNPVYPQSRIDAYNQGASARLAAYAAQPQGAAGLLLANALWGDGPGGKLPDPGGLRPLTRTMLTDFHRRELGGDGATLLVMGDITPAEAHRLAERHFGDWRRNAPAAVPVMPAPAAAPRIILVDAPGAPQSQITIGQLVPPHAIDRRPAEVIADMTLAGEFDSRINANLRQGKSWTYGFEGSIADTAHGPRAFSATGAIETDRTADAMREIQRELTAFVTTRPITATELKARRSAAIRAVPAGLNGDAAVMQAILRANDHGRPLDDAGRAGDALAKVTLETVNRVARETFRPGAMTWIVVGDLATIEASIRGLNLAPVEVRDVYGRRLR
;
A
#
# COMPACT_ATOMS: atom_id res chain seq x y z
N MET A 1 33.64 5.01 11.72
CA MET A 1 32.66 4.56 10.71
C MET A 1 31.94 3.37 11.31
N ALA A 2 30.61 3.37 11.33
CA ALA A 2 29.87 2.18 11.74
C ALA A 2 29.94 1.17 10.59
N VAL A 3 30.60 0.03 10.80
CA VAL A 3 30.59 -1.06 9.83
C VAL A 3 29.17 -1.62 9.82
N ALA A 4 28.56 -1.71 8.64
CA ALA A 4 27.25 -2.30 8.50
C ALA A 4 27.32 -3.76 8.99
N HIS A 5 26.37 -4.21 9.79
CA HIS A 5 26.39 -5.60 10.27
C HIS A 5 26.26 -6.54 9.06
N PRO A 6 27.04 -7.62 8.96
CA PRO A 6 26.88 -8.56 7.85
C PRO A 6 25.46 -9.13 7.89
N ILE A 7 24.76 -9.07 6.76
CA ILE A 7 23.44 -9.67 6.58
C ILE A 7 23.62 -10.88 5.69
N ARG A 8 23.00 -12.01 6.06
CA ARG A 8 22.93 -13.16 5.19
C ARG A 8 21.86 -12.92 4.12
N PHE A 9 22.30 -12.64 2.91
CA PHE A 9 21.43 -12.44 1.74
C PHE A 9 21.98 -13.23 0.56
N ASP A 10 21.66 -14.52 0.55
CA ASP A 10 22.09 -15.44 -0.50
C ASP A 10 21.04 -15.40 -1.62
N VAL A 11 21.47 -15.03 -2.83
CA VAL A 11 20.64 -15.06 -4.04
C VAL A 11 21.30 -15.97 -5.06
N GLU A 12 20.55 -16.96 -5.51
CA GLU A 12 21.02 -17.94 -6.49
C GLU A 12 20.35 -17.68 -7.84
N ARG A 13 21.16 -17.60 -8.89
CA ARG A 13 20.71 -17.32 -10.26
C ARG A 13 20.96 -18.53 -11.15
N PHE A 14 19.94 -18.95 -11.90
CA PHE A 14 20.11 -19.90 -12.99
C PHE A 14 19.24 -19.55 -14.19
N THR A 15 19.54 -20.13 -15.35
CA THR A 15 18.80 -19.90 -16.59
C THR A 15 18.34 -21.23 -17.16
N LEU A 16 17.08 -21.33 -17.58
CA LEU A 16 16.56 -22.49 -18.30
C LEU A 16 17.02 -22.51 -19.77
N PRO A 17 16.97 -23.66 -20.48
CA PRO A 17 17.34 -23.73 -21.90
C PRO A 17 16.56 -22.77 -22.82
N ASN A 18 15.31 -22.43 -22.47
CA ASN A 18 14.49 -21.46 -23.19
C ASN A 18 14.82 -19.99 -22.86
N GLY A 19 15.83 -19.73 -22.05
CA GLY A 19 16.31 -18.38 -21.72
C GLY A 19 15.66 -17.73 -20.50
N LEU A 20 14.69 -18.38 -19.84
CA LEU A 20 14.11 -17.85 -18.60
C LEU A 20 15.17 -17.73 -17.52
N THR A 21 15.40 -16.51 -17.03
CA THR A 21 16.27 -16.26 -15.88
C THR A 21 15.46 -16.48 -14.60
N VAL A 22 16.01 -17.23 -13.65
CA VAL A 22 15.37 -17.53 -12.38
C VAL A 22 16.27 -17.08 -11.23
N LEU A 23 15.70 -16.34 -10.29
CA LEU A 23 16.33 -15.88 -9.07
C LEU A 23 15.67 -16.55 -7.87
N VAL A 24 16.46 -17.09 -6.96
CA VAL A 24 15.99 -17.80 -5.78
C VAL A 24 16.61 -17.22 -4.52
N HIS A 25 15.77 -16.82 -3.58
CA HIS A 25 16.16 -16.50 -2.21
C HIS A 25 15.44 -17.43 -1.23
N SER A 26 16.21 -18.13 -0.41
CA SER A 26 15.68 -19.10 0.56
C SER A 26 15.47 -18.45 1.93
N ASN A 27 14.21 -18.34 2.35
CA ASN A 27 13.80 -17.89 3.68
C ASN A 27 12.68 -18.77 4.25
N ARG A 28 13.00 -19.61 5.24
CA ARG A 28 12.08 -20.59 5.84
C ARG A 28 11.39 -20.11 7.12
N ARG A 29 11.35 -18.80 7.38
CA ARG A 29 10.66 -18.23 8.56
C ARG A 29 9.14 -18.45 8.52
N ASN A 30 8.57 -18.61 7.34
CA ASN A 30 7.14 -18.76 7.14
C ASN A 30 6.93 -19.67 5.91
N PRO A 31 6.04 -20.69 5.95
CA PRO A 31 5.79 -21.60 4.83
C PRO A 31 4.99 -20.93 3.69
N ASN A 32 5.58 -19.89 3.10
CA ASN A 32 5.08 -19.17 1.95
C ASN A 32 6.23 -18.87 0.97
N ILE A 33 5.88 -18.59 -0.27
CA ILE A 33 6.81 -18.27 -1.35
C ILE A 33 6.21 -17.10 -2.13
N PHE A 34 6.93 -15.99 -2.19
CA PHE A 34 6.72 -14.95 -3.18
C PHE A 34 7.16 -15.47 -4.55
N VAL A 35 6.29 -15.33 -5.52
CA VAL A 35 6.50 -15.71 -6.93
C VAL A 35 6.23 -14.46 -7.76
N GLY A 36 7.26 -13.92 -8.41
CA GLY A 36 7.15 -12.74 -9.26
C GLY A 36 7.70 -12.99 -10.67
N VAL A 37 7.02 -12.53 -11.71
CA VAL A 37 7.46 -12.62 -13.10
C VAL A 37 7.60 -11.20 -13.67
N TYR A 38 8.81 -10.87 -14.11
CA TYR A 38 9.14 -9.56 -14.65
C TYR A 38 9.49 -9.68 -16.12
N TYR A 39 8.66 -9.08 -16.96
CA TYR A 39 8.90 -9.00 -18.39
C TYR A 39 9.65 -7.72 -18.71
N ARG A 40 10.75 -7.82 -19.46
CA ARG A 40 11.55 -6.66 -19.90
C ARG A 40 10.88 -5.94 -21.07
N VAL A 41 9.63 -5.52 -20.86
CA VAL A 41 8.76 -4.76 -21.78
C VAL A 41 7.94 -3.78 -20.95
N GLY A 42 7.88 -2.51 -21.36
CA GLY A 42 7.04 -1.50 -20.73
C GLY A 42 6.52 -0.50 -21.75
N ALA A 43 6.02 0.65 -21.28
CA ALA A 43 5.48 1.69 -22.17
C ALA A 43 6.50 2.22 -23.19
N LYS A 44 7.81 2.09 -22.91
CA LYS A 44 8.87 2.49 -23.84
C LYS A 44 8.90 1.66 -25.12
N ASP A 45 8.37 0.44 -25.09
CA ASP A 45 8.47 -0.52 -26.18
C ASP A 45 7.27 -0.43 -27.15
N GLU A 46 6.31 0.46 -26.87
CA GLU A 46 5.02 0.55 -27.56
C GLU A 46 5.14 1.11 -28.99
N PRO A 47 4.40 0.55 -29.97
CA PRO A 47 4.40 1.07 -31.33
C PRO A 47 3.75 2.44 -31.43
N ARG A 48 4.08 3.15 -32.51
CA ARG A 48 3.45 4.40 -32.84
C ARG A 48 1.93 4.20 -33.05
N GLY A 49 1.13 5.05 -32.44
CA GLY A 49 -0.33 5.00 -32.51
C GLY A 49 -0.96 3.86 -31.70
N ARG A 50 -0.20 3.25 -30.78
CA ARG A 50 -0.61 2.11 -29.94
C ARG A 50 -0.14 2.27 -28.49
N SER A 51 -0.14 3.51 -27.98
CA SER A 51 0.20 3.75 -26.57
C SER A 51 -0.77 3.06 -25.60
N GLY A 52 -0.26 2.65 -24.44
CA GLY A 52 -1.00 1.91 -23.42
C GLY A 52 -1.06 0.41 -23.64
N PHE A 53 -0.36 -0.15 -24.63
CA PHE A 53 -0.27 -1.59 -24.87
C PHE A 53 0.36 -2.36 -23.71
N ALA A 54 1.42 -1.83 -23.10
CA ALA A 54 2.06 -2.50 -21.98
C ALA A 54 1.08 -2.58 -20.80
N HIS A 55 0.41 -1.47 -20.49
CA HIS A 55 -0.61 -1.42 -19.44
C HIS A 55 -1.84 -2.27 -19.78
N LEU A 56 -2.29 -2.28 -21.04
CA LEU A 56 -3.35 -3.18 -21.49
C LEU A 56 -3.00 -4.64 -21.23
N PHE A 57 -1.74 -5.04 -21.39
CA PHE A 57 -1.30 -6.40 -21.10
C PHE A 57 -1.24 -6.74 -19.62
N GLU A 58 -1.05 -5.76 -18.74
CA GLU A 58 -1.26 -5.93 -17.31
C GLU A 58 -2.65 -6.51 -17.04
N HIS A 59 -3.69 -5.90 -17.63
CA HIS A 59 -5.08 -6.34 -17.51
C HIS A 59 -5.35 -7.66 -18.25
N LEU A 60 -4.86 -7.78 -19.49
CA LEU A 60 -5.10 -8.96 -20.32
C LEU A 60 -4.50 -10.24 -19.73
N MET A 61 -3.39 -10.15 -18.98
CA MET A 61 -2.72 -11.33 -18.38
C MET A 61 -3.50 -11.96 -17.21
N PHE A 62 -4.59 -11.34 -16.75
CA PHE A 62 -5.57 -11.97 -15.84
C PHE A 62 -6.70 -12.71 -16.58
N GLN A 63 -6.88 -12.41 -17.87
CA GLN A 63 -7.96 -12.96 -18.69
C GLN A 63 -7.70 -14.41 -19.10
N PRO A 64 -8.70 -15.14 -19.64
CA PRO A 64 -8.55 -16.54 -20.03
C PRO A 64 -7.36 -16.80 -20.98
N THR A 65 -6.83 -18.02 -20.93
CA THR A 65 -5.80 -18.57 -21.83
C THR A 65 -6.40 -19.70 -22.67
N ALA A 66 -5.59 -20.36 -23.52
CA ALA A 66 -6.02 -21.58 -24.20
C ALA A 66 -6.38 -22.73 -23.23
N ASN A 67 -5.77 -22.77 -22.05
CA ASN A 67 -5.90 -23.87 -21.09
C ASN A 67 -6.73 -23.51 -19.84
N ARG A 68 -6.92 -22.21 -19.57
CA ARG A 68 -7.72 -21.68 -18.46
C ARG A 68 -8.86 -20.83 -19.00
N THR A 69 -10.09 -21.26 -18.80
CA THR A 69 -11.29 -20.59 -19.31
C THR A 69 -11.82 -19.46 -18.41
N GLY A 70 -11.49 -19.45 -17.12
CA GLY A 70 -11.89 -18.41 -16.15
C GLY A 70 -10.80 -17.37 -15.89
N ASP A 71 -11.02 -16.45 -14.95
CA ASP A 71 -10.06 -15.42 -14.51
C ASP A 71 -8.90 -16.00 -13.65
N TYR A 72 -7.75 -15.31 -13.62
CA TYR A 72 -6.52 -15.74 -12.95
C TYR A 72 -6.63 -15.69 -11.41
N LEU A 73 -7.42 -14.75 -10.88
CA LEU A 73 -7.53 -14.51 -9.45
C LEU A 73 -8.32 -15.62 -8.75
N VAL A 74 -9.31 -16.24 -9.40
CA VAL A 74 -10.11 -17.34 -8.81
C VAL A 74 -9.25 -18.52 -8.33
N PRO A 75 -8.37 -19.12 -9.15
CA PRO A 75 -7.49 -20.19 -8.67
C PRO A 75 -6.46 -19.69 -7.64
N MET A 76 -6.04 -18.42 -7.68
CA MET A 76 -5.13 -17.85 -6.67
C MET A 76 -5.81 -17.64 -5.31
N THR A 77 -7.03 -17.11 -5.28
CA THR A 77 -7.86 -17.07 -4.07
C THR A 77 -8.08 -18.48 -3.54
N THR A 78 -8.36 -19.44 -4.42
CA THR A 78 -8.47 -20.85 -4.02
C THR A 78 -7.16 -21.37 -3.43
N ALA A 79 -6.01 -20.94 -3.95
CA ALA A 79 -4.68 -21.28 -3.43
C ALA A 79 -4.37 -20.67 -2.05
N GLY A 80 -5.21 -19.74 -1.55
CA GLY A 80 -4.89 -18.95 -0.38
C GLY A 80 -3.75 -17.97 -0.63
N ALA A 81 -3.58 -17.54 -1.89
CA ALA A 81 -2.60 -16.54 -2.26
C ALA A 81 -2.95 -15.18 -1.63
N ARG A 82 -1.93 -14.40 -1.32
CA ARG A 82 -2.04 -12.97 -0.98
C ARG A 82 -1.13 -12.16 -1.90
N ASP A 83 -1.26 -10.84 -1.84
CA ASP A 83 -0.43 -9.91 -2.62
C ASP A 83 -0.47 -10.25 -4.12
N VAL A 84 -1.62 -10.69 -4.63
CA VAL A 84 -1.78 -11.03 -6.04
C VAL A 84 -1.99 -9.73 -6.80
N ASN A 85 -0.95 -9.26 -7.49
CA ASN A 85 -0.99 -7.96 -8.12
C ASN A 85 -0.11 -7.90 -9.38
N ALA A 86 -0.15 -6.78 -10.07
CA ALA A 86 0.68 -6.47 -11.21
C ALA A 86 0.98 -4.96 -11.26
N SER A 87 1.99 -4.59 -12.03
CA SER A 87 2.32 -3.19 -12.30
C SER A 87 3.08 -3.04 -13.61
N THR A 88 2.76 -1.97 -14.33
CA THR A 88 3.42 -1.58 -15.56
C THR A 88 4.11 -0.25 -15.37
N LEU A 89 5.39 -0.21 -15.72
CA LEU A 89 6.17 1.01 -15.79
C LEU A 89 6.61 1.29 -17.22
N ALA A 90 7.40 2.35 -17.40
CA ALA A 90 8.01 2.64 -18.68
C ALA A 90 8.92 1.50 -19.18
N ASP A 91 9.58 0.77 -18.28
CA ASP A 91 10.64 -0.20 -18.65
C ASP A 91 10.26 -1.68 -18.59
N TYR A 92 9.32 -2.03 -17.71
CA TYR A 92 8.95 -3.41 -17.45
C TYR A 92 7.47 -3.51 -17.01
N THR A 93 6.91 -4.69 -17.19
CA THR A 93 5.62 -5.10 -16.63
C THR A 93 5.88 -6.30 -15.72
N GLU A 94 5.37 -6.25 -14.50
CA GLU A 94 5.54 -7.28 -13.50
C GLU A 94 4.20 -7.82 -13.01
N TYR A 95 4.24 -9.08 -12.59
CA TYR A 95 3.13 -9.73 -11.93
C TYR A 95 3.66 -10.55 -10.76
N HIS A 96 2.96 -10.55 -9.63
CA HIS A 96 3.39 -11.30 -8.47
C HIS A 96 2.24 -11.83 -7.62
N GLN A 97 2.60 -12.79 -6.77
CA GLN A 97 1.76 -13.32 -5.70
C GLN A 97 2.60 -13.96 -4.60
N THR A 98 2.06 -14.02 -3.39
CA THR A 98 2.58 -14.81 -2.29
C THR A 98 1.68 -16.02 -2.07
N VAL A 99 2.21 -17.24 -2.24
CA VAL A 99 1.45 -18.48 -2.08
C VAL A 99 2.01 -19.33 -0.93
N PRO A 100 1.20 -20.15 -0.24
CA PRO A 100 1.75 -21.15 0.67
C PRO A 100 2.61 -22.17 -0.09
N THR A 101 3.59 -22.77 0.58
CA THR A 101 4.58 -23.68 -0.03
C THR A 101 3.94 -24.80 -0.86
N ASN A 102 2.82 -25.36 -0.40
CA ASN A 102 2.09 -26.46 -1.08
C ASN A 102 1.33 -26.02 -2.34
N ALA A 103 1.21 -24.73 -2.61
CA ALA A 103 0.53 -24.17 -3.79
C ALA A 103 1.50 -23.67 -4.87
N LEU A 104 2.82 -23.80 -4.67
CA LEU A 104 3.84 -23.38 -5.64
C LEU A 104 3.61 -23.97 -7.04
N ASP A 105 3.27 -25.27 -7.11
CA ASP A 105 3.03 -25.96 -8.38
C ASP A 105 1.90 -25.30 -9.18
N LEU A 106 0.80 -24.92 -8.51
CA LEU A 106 -0.30 -24.20 -9.16
C LEU A 106 0.15 -22.82 -9.62
N ALA A 107 0.89 -22.09 -8.78
CA ALA A 107 1.37 -20.75 -9.15
C ALA A 107 2.28 -20.79 -10.38
N LEU A 108 3.27 -21.69 -10.40
CA LEU A 108 4.17 -21.86 -11.56
C LEU A 108 3.41 -22.33 -12.81
N TRP A 109 2.39 -23.18 -12.65
CA TRP A 109 1.53 -23.55 -13.77
C TRP A 109 0.76 -22.36 -14.32
N LEU A 110 0.13 -21.54 -13.47
CA LEU A 110 -0.64 -20.37 -13.88
C LEU A 110 0.25 -19.32 -14.56
N GLU A 111 1.44 -19.10 -14.01
CA GLU A 111 2.43 -18.17 -14.57
C GLU A 111 2.95 -18.62 -15.93
N SER A 112 3.36 -19.88 -16.05
CA SER A 112 3.81 -20.44 -17.33
C SER A 112 2.68 -20.46 -18.37
N ASP A 113 1.44 -20.70 -17.93
CA ASP A 113 0.28 -20.76 -18.81
C ASP A 113 -0.07 -19.40 -19.42
N ARG A 114 -0.14 -18.32 -18.61
CA ARG A 114 -0.33 -16.97 -19.16
C ARG A 114 0.87 -16.49 -19.99
N MET A 115 2.08 -16.94 -19.65
CA MET A 115 3.27 -16.65 -20.45
C MET A 115 3.21 -17.30 -21.85
N ALA A 116 2.82 -18.57 -21.95
CA ALA A 116 2.85 -19.31 -23.22
C ALA A 116 1.55 -19.30 -24.02
N HIS A 117 0.38 -19.25 -23.36
CA HIS A 117 -0.90 -19.64 -23.97
C HIS A 117 -1.99 -18.57 -23.88
N LEU A 118 -1.67 -17.35 -23.42
CA LEU A 118 -2.65 -16.26 -23.30
C LEU A 118 -3.40 -16.00 -24.62
N THR A 119 -2.68 -15.94 -25.75
CA THR A 119 -3.27 -15.57 -27.05
C THR A 119 -4.42 -16.46 -27.50
N GLY A 120 -4.51 -17.71 -27.00
CA GLY A 120 -5.61 -18.62 -27.30
C GLY A 120 -6.93 -18.24 -26.60
N GLY A 121 -6.87 -17.55 -25.46
CA GLY A 121 -8.05 -17.05 -24.74
C GLY A 121 -8.43 -15.60 -25.08
N LEU A 122 -7.55 -14.87 -25.79
CA LEU A 122 -7.84 -13.51 -26.24
C LEU A 122 -8.84 -13.49 -27.40
N THR A 123 -10.00 -12.87 -27.15
CA THR A 123 -11.08 -12.64 -28.11
C THR A 123 -11.37 -11.15 -28.24
N GLN A 124 -12.09 -10.73 -29.28
CA GLN A 124 -12.48 -9.33 -29.46
C GLN A 124 -13.30 -8.83 -28.26
N ARG A 125 -14.21 -9.65 -27.74
CA ARG A 125 -15.00 -9.35 -26.53
C ARG A 125 -14.10 -9.05 -25.32
N VAL A 126 -13.11 -9.90 -25.05
CA VAL A 126 -12.18 -9.71 -23.93
C VAL A 126 -11.39 -8.40 -24.09
N LEU A 127 -10.91 -8.10 -25.31
CA LEU A 127 -10.21 -6.86 -25.60
C LEU A 127 -11.09 -5.63 -25.35
N ASP A 128 -12.33 -5.64 -25.84
CA ASP A 128 -13.26 -4.52 -25.69
C ASP A 128 -13.68 -4.31 -24.22
N GLU A 129 -13.85 -5.40 -23.46
CA GLU A 129 -14.08 -5.35 -22.01
C GLU A 129 -12.90 -4.68 -21.28
N GLN A 130 -11.66 -5.11 -21.53
CA GLN A 130 -10.49 -4.53 -20.84
C GLN A 130 -10.22 -3.08 -21.26
N ARG A 131 -10.51 -2.70 -22.50
CA ARG A 131 -10.45 -1.29 -22.93
C ARG A 131 -11.42 -0.41 -22.15
N ALA A 132 -12.64 -0.89 -21.90
CA ALA A 132 -13.62 -0.14 -21.11
C ALA A 132 -13.13 0.05 -19.67
N VAL A 133 -12.53 -0.99 -19.07
CA VAL A 133 -11.92 -0.92 -17.73
C VAL A 133 -10.82 0.15 -17.66
N ILE A 134 -9.87 0.14 -18.60
CA ILE A 134 -8.75 1.09 -18.61
C ILE A 134 -9.23 2.53 -18.85
N LYS A 135 -10.26 2.74 -19.68
CA LYS A 135 -10.86 4.08 -19.85
C LYS A 135 -11.48 4.59 -18.55
N ASN A 136 -12.13 3.71 -17.79
CA ASN A 136 -12.66 4.07 -16.48
C ASN A 136 -11.52 4.38 -15.49
N GLU A 137 -10.44 3.61 -15.47
CA GLU A 137 -9.26 3.87 -14.65
C GLU A 137 -8.61 5.23 -14.97
N ALA A 138 -8.48 5.56 -16.26
CA ALA A 138 -7.96 6.86 -16.69
C ALA A 138 -8.81 8.03 -16.18
N SER A 139 -10.12 7.83 -16.01
CA SER A 139 -11.03 8.84 -15.45
C SER A 139 -10.91 9.01 -13.92
N GLN A 140 -10.43 7.98 -13.22
CA GLN A 140 -10.24 7.98 -11.77
C GLN A 140 -8.90 8.59 -11.33
N THR A 141 -7.91 8.63 -12.22
CA THR A 141 -6.59 9.17 -11.91
C THR A 141 -6.67 10.69 -11.70
N PRO A 142 -6.32 11.23 -10.51
CA PRO A 142 -6.38 12.67 -10.26
C PRO A 142 -5.56 13.47 -11.27
N THR A 143 -6.22 14.37 -11.99
CA THR A 143 -5.60 15.22 -13.03
C THR A 143 -4.44 16.07 -12.50
N GLN A 144 -4.51 16.44 -11.22
CA GLN A 144 -3.50 17.23 -10.52
C GLN A 144 -2.16 16.50 -10.35
N VAL A 145 -2.15 15.17 -10.52
CA VAL A 145 -0.94 14.33 -10.50
C VAL A 145 -0.52 13.96 -11.93
N SER A 146 -1.46 13.45 -12.73
CA SER A 146 -1.14 12.89 -14.05
C SER A 146 -0.76 13.95 -15.10
N ARG A 147 -1.33 15.16 -15.05
CA ARG A 147 -1.04 16.20 -16.04
C ARG A 147 0.37 16.79 -15.93
N PRO A 148 0.88 17.15 -14.73
CA PRO A 148 2.27 17.57 -14.58
C PRO A 148 3.27 16.54 -15.09
N GLU A 149 3.04 15.26 -14.80
CA GLU A 149 3.91 14.18 -15.30
C GLU A 149 3.89 14.09 -16.83
N GLN A 150 2.70 14.09 -17.44
CA GLN A 150 2.57 14.05 -18.91
C GLN A 150 3.23 15.25 -19.59
N ARG A 151 3.10 16.45 -19.00
CA ARG A 151 3.78 17.64 -19.53
C ARG A 151 5.30 17.49 -19.43
N PHE A 152 5.80 17.09 -18.25
CA PHE A 152 7.22 16.81 -18.06
C PHE A 152 7.75 15.82 -19.11
N GLN A 153 7.06 14.70 -19.32
CA GLN A 153 7.45 13.69 -20.31
C GLN A 153 7.55 14.26 -21.73
N ARG A 154 6.59 15.11 -22.13
CA ARG A 154 6.55 15.72 -23.47
C ARG A 154 7.56 16.85 -23.67
N ASP A 155 7.86 17.58 -22.61
CA ASP A 155 8.78 18.70 -22.67
C ASP A 155 10.25 18.28 -22.47
N PHE A 156 10.52 17.40 -21.51
CA PHE A 156 11.87 17.05 -21.10
C PHE A 156 12.58 16.17 -22.13
N TYR A 157 11.87 15.17 -22.63
CA TYR A 157 12.42 14.22 -23.60
C TYR A 157 12.26 14.77 -25.03
N THR A 158 13.27 14.53 -25.87
CA THR A 158 13.22 14.96 -27.27
C THR A 158 12.09 14.27 -28.04
N PRO A 159 11.49 14.90 -29.07
CA PRO A 159 10.51 14.23 -29.91
C PRO A 159 11.02 12.88 -30.42
N GLY A 160 10.21 11.83 -30.27
CA GLY A 160 10.58 10.45 -30.61
C GLY A 160 11.33 9.68 -29.51
N HIS A 161 11.60 10.26 -28.34
CA HIS A 161 12.12 9.49 -27.22
C HIS A 161 11.01 8.62 -26.59
N PRO A 162 11.28 7.36 -26.20
CA PRO A 162 10.24 6.44 -25.70
C PRO A 162 9.49 6.91 -24.44
N TYR A 163 10.17 7.61 -23.53
CA TYR A 163 9.56 8.15 -22.29
C TYR A 163 8.70 9.42 -22.48
N THR A 164 8.32 9.78 -23.71
CA THR A 164 7.45 10.94 -23.98
C THR A 164 5.96 10.66 -23.74
N ARG A 165 5.61 9.42 -23.39
CA ARG A 165 4.23 8.91 -23.34
C ARG A 165 3.86 8.44 -21.95
N PRO A 166 2.60 8.65 -21.53
CA PRO A 166 2.12 8.09 -20.29
C PRO A 166 1.93 6.58 -20.43
N VAL A 167 2.21 5.85 -19.35
CA VAL A 167 2.05 4.39 -19.29
C VAL A 167 0.61 3.95 -19.60
N ILE A 168 -0.38 4.71 -19.13
CA ILE A 168 -1.80 4.41 -19.35
C ILE A 168 -2.24 4.54 -20.82
N GLY A 169 -1.43 5.21 -21.66
CA GLY A 169 -1.74 5.45 -23.07
C GLY A 169 -2.79 6.53 -23.33
N THR A 170 -3.37 6.52 -24.52
CA THR A 170 -4.47 7.40 -24.93
C THR A 170 -5.69 6.59 -25.33
N THR A 171 -6.89 7.15 -25.17
CA THR A 171 -8.14 6.49 -25.58
C THR A 171 -8.13 6.14 -27.06
N GLU A 172 -7.64 7.05 -27.91
CA GLU A 172 -7.56 6.85 -29.36
C GLU A 172 -6.65 5.67 -29.72
N ASP A 173 -5.45 5.59 -29.13
CA ASP A 173 -4.50 4.51 -29.41
C ASP A 173 -5.02 3.16 -28.91
N LEU A 174 -5.65 3.14 -27.72
CA LEU A 174 -6.27 1.94 -27.15
C LEU A 174 -7.43 1.44 -28.02
N GLU A 175 -8.27 2.33 -28.57
CA GLU A 175 -9.36 2.00 -29.49
C GLU A 175 -8.85 1.51 -30.85
N ALA A 176 -7.76 2.09 -31.34
CA ALA A 176 -7.19 1.74 -32.63
C ALA A 176 -6.47 0.38 -32.64
N ALA A 177 -6.15 -0.20 -31.48
CA ALA A 177 -5.55 -1.53 -31.38
C ALA A 177 -6.41 -2.61 -32.08
N THR A 178 -5.82 -3.53 -32.81
CA THR A 178 -6.54 -4.71 -33.32
C THR A 178 -6.21 -5.93 -32.47
N LEU A 179 -7.13 -6.91 -32.43
CA LEU A 179 -6.88 -8.16 -31.72
C LEU A 179 -5.61 -8.87 -32.23
N ASP A 180 -5.32 -8.77 -33.53
CA ASP A 180 -4.12 -9.37 -34.13
C ASP A 180 -2.84 -8.67 -33.69
N GLU A 181 -2.84 -7.33 -33.60
CA GLU A 181 -1.72 -6.55 -33.04
C GLU A 181 -1.49 -6.89 -31.57
N VAL A 182 -2.57 -7.02 -30.78
CA VAL A 182 -2.49 -7.45 -29.37
C VAL A 182 -1.86 -8.84 -29.28
N LYS A 183 -2.32 -9.82 -30.07
CA LYS A 183 -1.71 -11.16 -30.10
C LYS A 183 -0.25 -11.13 -30.57
N ALA A 184 0.10 -10.24 -31.50
CA ALA A 184 1.48 -10.06 -31.97
C ALA A 184 2.39 -9.46 -30.90
N TRP A 185 1.88 -8.50 -30.11
CA TRP A 185 2.60 -7.93 -28.97
C TRP A 185 2.95 -8.98 -27.93
N HIS A 186 2.00 -9.84 -27.54
CA HIS A 186 2.25 -10.97 -26.63
C HIS A 186 3.39 -11.85 -27.13
N ARG A 187 3.29 -12.34 -28.37
CA ARG A 187 4.30 -13.20 -28.99
C ARG A 187 5.68 -12.55 -29.05
N THR A 188 5.74 -11.24 -29.17
CA THR A 188 7.00 -10.50 -29.27
C THR A 188 7.68 -10.37 -27.91
N TYR A 189 6.93 -10.00 -26.86
CA TYR A 189 7.53 -9.51 -25.62
C TYR A 189 7.41 -10.45 -24.42
N TYR A 190 6.45 -11.37 -24.42
CA TYR A 190 6.10 -12.22 -23.26
C TYR A 190 6.70 -13.63 -23.31
N GLY A 191 7.73 -13.84 -24.15
CA GLY A 191 8.49 -15.10 -24.19
C GLY A 191 9.47 -15.25 -23.03
N ALA A 192 9.83 -16.49 -22.70
CA ALA A 192 10.71 -16.86 -21.59
C ALA A 192 12.07 -16.14 -21.63
N GLY A 193 12.64 -15.94 -22.82
CA GLY A 193 13.94 -15.27 -22.99
C GLY A 193 13.94 -13.78 -22.68
N ASN A 194 12.78 -13.16 -22.48
CA ASN A 194 12.62 -11.75 -22.11
C ASN A 194 12.12 -11.57 -20.67
N ALA A 195 12.09 -12.62 -19.86
CA ALA A 195 11.52 -12.61 -18.51
C ALA A 195 12.53 -13.00 -17.41
N ILE A 196 12.26 -12.51 -16.20
CA ILE A 196 12.89 -12.95 -14.95
C ILE A 196 11.80 -13.52 -14.05
N LEU A 197 11.97 -14.77 -13.60
CA LEU A 197 11.16 -15.36 -12.54
C LEU A 197 11.91 -15.22 -11.21
N VAL A 198 11.22 -14.74 -10.19
CA VAL A 198 11.74 -14.56 -8.84
C VAL A 198 10.97 -15.44 -7.87
N LEU A 199 11.69 -16.23 -7.07
CA LEU A 199 11.17 -17.06 -6.01
C LEU A 199 11.86 -16.68 -4.69
N SER A 200 11.09 -16.17 -3.72
CA SER A 200 11.60 -15.74 -2.41
C SER A 200 10.75 -16.34 -1.29
N GLY A 201 11.33 -17.14 -0.41
CA GLY A 201 10.62 -17.76 0.72
C GLY A 201 11.01 -19.21 0.99
N ASP A 202 10.05 -20.04 1.40
CA ASP A 202 10.27 -21.43 1.82
C ASP A 202 10.52 -22.37 0.63
N ILE A 203 11.66 -22.17 -0.02
CA ILE A 203 12.08 -22.91 -1.21
C ILE A 203 13.61 -22.96 -1.27
N ASP A 204 14.17 -24.09 -1.72
CA ASP A 204 15.59 -24.20 -2.06
C ASP A 204 15.81 -24.24 -3.59
N VAL A 205 17.05 -23.99 -4.02
CA VAL A 205 17.43 -23.90 -5.42
C VAL A 205 17.17 -25.20 -6.18
N ALA A 206 17.38 -26.36 -5.54
CA ALA A 206 17.16 -27.66 -6.16
C ALA A 206 15.67 -27.86 -6.49
N THR A 207 14.80 -27.55 -5.53
CA THR A 207 13.34 -27.58 -5.69
C THR A 207 12.90 -26.58 -6.75
N ALA A 208 13.39 -25.34 -6.69
CA ALA A 208 13.12 -24.31 -7.69
C ALA A 208 13.49 -24.78 -9.11
N ARG A 209 14.70 -25.32 -9.29
CA ARG A 209 15.15 -25.83 -10.60
C ARG A 209 14.26 -26.94 -11.13
N ALA A 210 13.87 -27.88 -10.28
CA ALA A 210 12.99 -28.99 -10.67
C ALA A 210 11.57 -28.50 -11.03
N ARG A 211 10.96 -27.65 -10.19
CA ARG A 211 9.58 -27.18 -10.39
C ARG A 211 9.47 -26.19 -11.54
N VAL A 212 10.37 -25.21 -11.62
CA VAL A 212 10.40 -24.25 -12.74
C VAL A 212 10.75 -24.96 -14.03
N GLY A 213 11.73 -25.88 -14.02
CA GLY A 213 12.06 -26.71 -15.18
C GLY A 213 10.87 -27.54 -15.67
N ARG A 214 10.04 -28.05 -14.77
CA ARG A 214 8.81 -28.77 -15.15
C ARG A 214 7.79 -27.87 -15.84
N TYR A 215 7.43 -26.73 -15.24
CA TYR A 215 6.32 -25.90 -15.72
C TYR A 215 6.69 -24.90 -16.82
N PHE A 216 7.96 -24.50 -16.94
CA PHE A 216 8.39 -23.51 -17.92
C PHE A 216 9.15 -24.11 -19.11
N ALA A 217 9.47 -25.41 -19.12
CA ALA A 217 10.25 -26.00 -20.23
C ALA A 217 9.57 -25.90 -21.60
N ASP A 218 8.24 -25.93 -21.64
CA ASP A 218 7.43 -25.80 -22.86
C ASP A 218 7.07 -24.34 -23.20
N VAL A 219 7.46 -23.38 -22.37
CA VAL A 219 7.25 -21.97 -22.66
C VAL A 219 8.23 -21.54 -23.76
N PRO A 220 7.74 -20.99 -24.89
CA PRO A 220 8.61 -20.52 -25.95
C PRO A 220 9.60 -19.47 -25.45
N ARG A 221 10.84 -19.53 -25.94
CA ARG A 221 11.84 -18.47 -25.71
C ARG A 221 11.32 -17.10 -26.13
N GLY A 222 10.48 -17.06 -27.18
CA GLY A 222 10.08 -15.84 -27.87
C GLY A 222 11.21 -15.27 -28.74
N PRO A 223 10.91 -14.34 -29.66
CA PRO A 223 11.94 -13.58 -30.33
C PRO A 223 12.70 -12.73 -29.30
N VAL A 224 13.96 -12.40 -29.59
CA VAL A 224 14.67 -11.40 -28.81
C VAL A 224 14.11 -10.04 -29.20
N PRO A 225 13.40 -9.31 -28.31
CA PRO A 225 12.86 -8.01 -28.70
C PRO A 225 14.00 -7.04 -28.99
N PRO A 226 13.87 -6.15 -29.99
CA PRO A 226 14.87 -5.13 -30.25
C PRO A 226 15.00 -4.26 -29.00
N ARG A 227 16.22 -4.17 -28.46
CA ARG A 227 16.50 -3.27 -27.34
C ARG A 227 16.54 -1.85 -27.87
N ILE A 228 15.54 -1.05 -27.49
CA ILE A 228 15.51 0.37 -27.82
C ILE A 228 16.68 1.04 -27.12
N ALA A 229 17.49 1.75 -27.88
CA ALA A 229 18.53 2.62 -27.36
C ALA A 229 18.10 4.07 -27.59
N ALA A 230 18.09 4.86 -26.52
CA ALA A 230 17.90 6.30 -26.59
C ALA A 230 19.05 6.97 -25.84
N PRO A 231 19.55 8.12 -26.31
CA PRO A 231 20.55 8.86 -25.57
C PRO A 231 19.94 9.40 -24.26
N VAL A 232 20.70 9.35 -23.18
CA VAL A 232 20.34 10.02 -21.93
C VAL A 232 20.15 11.52 -22.25
N PRO A 233 18.96 12.11 -22.00
CA PRO A 233 18.70 13.50 -22.34
C PRO A 233 19.77 14.41 -21.75
N THR A 234 20.35 15.31 -22.54
CA THR A 234 21.28 16.31 -22.02
C THR A 234 20.83 17.68 -22.48
N LEU A 235 20.51 18.54 -21.52
CA LEU A 235 20.10 19.90 -21.79
C LEU A 235 21.34 20.77 -22.01
N THR A 236 21.35 21.53 -23.12
CA THR A 236 22.42 22.50 -23.43
C THR A 236 22.26 23.80 -22.65
N ALA A 237 21.03 24.12 -22.23
CA ALA A 237 20.69 25.27 -21.39
C ALA A 237 19.48 24.93 -20.50
N THR A 238 19.34 25.63 -19.37
CA THR A 238 18.21 25.41 -18.46
C THR A 238 16.91 25.78 -19.15
N ARG A 239 15.97 24.85 -19.22
CA ARG A 239 14.64 25.07 -19.80
C ARG A 239 13.65 25.31 -18.68
N ARG A 240 12.91 26.42 -18.74
CA ARG A 240 11.87 26.77 -17.76
C ARG A 240 10.51 26.81 -18.46
N VAL A 241 9.52 26.14 -17.88
CA VAL A 241 8.12 26.24 -18.30
C VAL A 241 7.28 26.68 -17.12
N VAL A 242 6.29 27.52 -17.40
CA VAL A 242 5.32 28.03 -16.42
C VAL A 242 3.93 27.78 -17.00
N TYR A 243 3.03 27.21 -16.20
CA TYR A 243 1.66 26.92 -16.63
C TYR A 243 0.74 26.80 -15.41
N HIS A 244 -0.57 26.84 -15.65
CA HIS A 244 -1.59 26.75 -14.61
C HIS A 244 -2.20 25.35 -14.51
N GLU A 245 -2.47 24.93 -13.28
CA GLU A 245 -3.22 23.72 -12.89
C GLU A 245 -4.04 24.06 -11.63
N PRO A 246 -5.06 23.26 -11.26
CA PRO A 246 -5.94 23.53 -10.12
C PRO A 246 -5.27 23.21 -8.77
N VAL A 247 -4.10 23.81 -8.53
CA VAL A 247 -3.31 23.69 -7.30
C VAL A 247 -3.57 24.88 -6.38
N ALA A 248 -3.52 24.68 -5.06
CA ALA A 248 -3.78 25.74 -4.10
C ALA A 248 -2.63 26.77 -4.00
N THR A 249 -1.40 26.35 -4.24
CA THR A 249 -0.19 27.18 -4.16
C THR A 249 0.80 26.82 -5.26
N PRO A 250 1.68 27.74 -5.69
CA PRO A 250 2.65 27.43 -6.72
C PRO A 250 3.57 26.26 -6.34
N VAL A 251 3.99 25.46 -7.33
CA VAL A 251 4.92 24.35 -7.17
C VAL A 251 6.05 24.47 -8.19
N ILE A 252 7.29 24.40 -7.73
CA ILE A 252 8.49 24.47 -8.58
C ILE A 252 9.17 23.12 -8.54
N THR A 253 9.33 22.46 -9.69
CA THR A 253 10.02 21.17 -9.80
C THR A 253 11.19 21.31 -10.77
N ARG A 254 12.39 20.95 -10.32
CA ARG A 254 13.60 20.89 -11.15
C ARG A 254 14.02 19.45 -11.37
N VAL A 255 14.40 19.12 -12.59
CA VAL A 255 14.73 17.76 -13.02
C VAL A 255 16.08 17.74 -13.73
N TRP A 256 16.92 16.78 -13.34
CA TRP A 256 18.22 16.49 -13.94
C TRP A 256 18.24 15.05 -14.44
N SER A 257 18.82 14.82 -15.61
CA SER A 257 19.07 13.47 -16.12
C SER A 257 20.36 12.89 -15.55
N ILE A 258 20.30 11.64 -15.12
CA ILE A 258 21.41 10.86 -14.59
C ILE A 258 21.66 9.68 -15.53
N ASP A 259 22.94 9.35 -15.76
CA ASP A 259 23.27 8.13 -16.52
C ASP A 259 22.77 6.91 -15.74
N PRO A 260 21.86 6.09 -16.30
CA PRO A 260 21.31 4.93 -15.62
C PRO A 260 22.36 3.84 -15.32
N ARG A 261 23.54 3.90 -15.94
CA ARG A 261 24.67 2.99 -15.66
C ARG A 261 25.49 3.42 -14.46
N ALA A 262 25.30 4.64 -13.95
CA ALA A 262 26.06 5.19 -12.84
C ALA A 262 25.48 4.78 -11.48
N ALA A 263 25.34 3.47 -11.23
CA ALA A 263 24.64 2.92 -10.06
C ALA A 263 25.12 3.51 -8.72
N ARG A 264 26.43 3.70 -8.57
CA ARG A 264 27.02 4.30 -7.37
C ARG A 264 26.65 5.77 -7.21
N ASP A 265 26.69 6.54 -8.30
CA ASP A 265 26.29 7.94 -8.27
C ASP A 265 24.79 8.08 -7.96
N MET A 266 23.95 7.21 -8.53
CA MET A 266 22.51 7.17 -8.23
C MET A 266 22.25 6.96 -6.73
N THR A 267 22.92 5.97 -6.12
CA THR A 267 22.81 5.72 -4.66
C THR A 267 23.26 6.94 -3.84
N LEU A 268 24.41 7.52 -4.18
CA LEU A 268 24.94 8.69 -3.47
C LEU A 268 24.08 9.95 -3.70
N LEU A 269 23.44 10.08 -4.86
CA LEU A 269 22.56 11.20 -5.19
C LEU A 269 21.20 11.06 -4.49
N GLN A 270 20.67 9.84 -4.37
CA GLN A 270 19.49 9.58 -3.55
C GLN A 270 19.75 9.94 -2.07
N LEU A 271 20.92 9.56 -1.55
CA LEU A 271 21.35 9.95 -0.21
C LEU A 271 21.57 11.48 -0.08
N ALA A 272 22.11 12.12 -1.13
CA ALA A 272 22.22 13.58 -1.19
C ALA A 272 20.84 14.25 -1.14
N GLY A 273 19.87 13.77 -1.93
CA GLY A 273 18.49 14.23 -1.90
C GLY A 273 17.86 14.15 -0.50
N GLN A 274 18.03 13.02 0.19
CA GLN A 274 17.58 12.88 1.59
C GLN A 274 18.25 13.91 2.51
N THR A 275 19.57 14.14 2.40
CA THR A 275 20.25 15.15 3.22
C THR A 275 19.85 16.60 2.88
N MET A 276 19.33 16.85 1.68
CA MET A 276 18.80 18.16 1.27
C MET A 276 17.43 18.42 1.87
N THR A 277 16.56 17.40 1.92
CA THR A 277 15.13 17.54 2.26
C THR A 277 14.79 17.16 3.70
N LEU A 278 15.69 16.47 4.40
CA LEU A 278 15.58 16.29 5.85
C LEU A 278 16.23 17.47 6.62
N PRO A 279 15.73 17.80 7.82
CA PRO A 279 16.31 18.87 8.65
C PRO A 279 17.82 18.66 8.89
N GLY A 280 18.58 19.75 8.85
CA GLY A 280 20.00 19.76 9.16
C GLY A 280 20.64 21.12 8.88
N PRO A 281 21.75 21.49 9.55
CA PRO A 281 22.28 22.86 9.50
C PRO A 281 22.57 23.40 8.09
N ARG A 282 22.94 22.50 7.17
CA ARG A 282 23.31 22.84 5.78
C ARG A 282 22.25 22.43 4.76
N SER A 283 21.13 21.83 5.17
CA SER A 283 20.12 21.30 4.25
C SER A 283 19.29 22.40 3.59
N LEU A 284 18.65 22.07 2.47
CA LEU A 284 17.70 22.95 1.79
C LEU A 284 16.43 23.09 2.64
N GLN A 285 15.99 22.01 3.29
CA GLN A 285 14.88 22.00 4.24
C GLN A 285 15.01 23.09 5.29
N SER A 286 16.16 23.17 5.96
CA SER A 286 16.41 24.18 6.99
C SER A 286 16.61 25.59 6.41
N ALA A 287 16.89 25.77 5.11
CA ALA A 287 16.93 27.10 4.48
C ALA A 287 15.56 27.59 4.01
N LEU A 288 14.72 26.69 3.46
CA LEU A 288 13.57 27.07 2.66
C LEU A 288 12.23 26.80 3.35
N VAL A 289 12.19 25.89 4.33
CA VAL A 289 10.96 25.48 5.02
C VAL A 289 11.00 25.91 6.48
N GLY A 290 9.88 26.44 6.96
CA GLY A 290 9.70 27.00 8.31
C GLY A 290 8.99 28.35 8.31
N GLU A 291 8.85 28.95 9.49
CA GLU A 291 8.22 30.26 9.65
C GLU A 291 8.99 31.36 8.89
N GLY A 292 8.26 32.22 8.18
CA GLY A 292 8.84 33.32 7.37
C GLY A 292 9.63 32.90 6.12
N LYS A 293 9.75 31.59 5.84
CA LYS A 293 10.54 31.06 4.72
C LYS A 293 9.72 30.79 3.46
N PRO A 294 10.34 30.72 2.26
CA PRO A 294 9.62 30.74 0.99
C PRO A 294 8.82 29.47 0.67
N ALA A 295 9.07 28.34 1.32
CA ALA A 295 8.43 27.06 1.01
C ALA A 295 7.62 26.51 2.20
N VAL A 296 6.62 25.69 1.88
CA VAL A 296 5.86 24.88 2.86
C VAL A 296 6.31 23.42 2.84
N HIS A 297 6.83 22.93 1.71
CA HIS A 297 7.27 21.55 1.54
C HIS A 297 8.42 21.48 0.52
N LEU A 298 9.33 20.54 0.74
CA LEU A 298 10.35 20.12 -0.21
C LEU A 298 10.35 18.60 -0.31
N SER A 299 10.59 18.10 -1.51
CA SER A 299 10.86 16.68 -1.76
C SER A 299 11.96 16.54 -2.80
N ALA A 300 12.69 15.43 -2.73
CA ALA A 300 13.71 15.05 -3.68
C ALA A 300 13.57 13.55 -3.95
N GLN A 301 13.58 13.18 -5.22
CA GLN A 301 13.35 11.80 -5.64
C GLN A 301 14.29 11.43 -6.78
N LEU A 302 14.67 10.16 -6.82
CA LEU A 302 15.39 9.56 -7.93
C LEU A 302 14.47 8.52 -8.56
N ASP A 303 14.13 8.72 -9.84
CA ASP A 303 13.31 7.80 -10.61
C ASP A 303 14.22 7.03 -11.57
N PRO A 304 14.60 5.78 -11.25
CA PRO A 304 15.44 4.98 -12.11
C PRO A 304 14.69 4.60 -13.38
N GLY A 305 15.40 4.65 -14.50
CA GLY A 305 14.89 4.19 -15.79
C GLY A 305 15.99 3.55 -16.62
N GLN A 306 15.65 2.62 -17.50
CA GLN A 306 16.62 1.90 -18.33
C GLN A 306 17.30 2.82 -19.36
N LEU A 307 16.56 3.79 -19.91
CA LEU A 307 17.04 4.73 -20.93
C LEU A 307 17.50 6.06 -20.33
N SER A 308 16.87 6.48 -19.24
CA SER A 308 17.16 7.73 -18.54
C SER A 308 16.70 7.60 -17.10
N THR A 309 17.63 7.79 -16.15
CA THR A 309 17.26 8.03 -14.76
C THR A 309 17.09 9.53 -14.56
N VAL A 310 16.13 9.96 -13.75
CA VAL A 310 15.97 11.38 -13.41
C VAL A 310 16.03 11.61 -11.91
N PHE A 311 16.68 12.70 -11.52
CA PHE A 311 16.63 13.23 -10.16
C PHE A 311 15.75 14.47 -10.18
N SER A 312 14.73 14.51 -9.32
CA SER A 312 13.80 15.64 -9.20
C SER A 312 13.92 16.29 -7.82
N LEU A 313 13.83 17.62 -7.78
CA LEU A 313 13.76 18.42 -6.56
C LEU A 313 12.55 19.35 -6.68
N SER A 314 11.58 19.17 -5.81
CA SER A 314 10.30 19.87 -5.83
C SER A 314 10.13 20.75 -4.60
N MET A 315 9.56 21.94 -4.80
CA MET A 315 9.29 22.95 -3.78
C MET A 315 7.86 23.46 -3.92
N THR A 316 7.04 23.23 -2.90
CA THR A 316 5.73 23.89 -2.78
C THR A 316 5.93 25.26 -2.15
N VAL A 317 5.61 26.31 -2.91
CA VAL A 317 5.81 27.71 -2.52
C VAL A 317 4.76 28.12 -1.50
N ARG A 318 5.18 28.90 -0.50
CA ARG A 318 4.28 29.45 0.51
C ARG A 318 3.32 30.47 -0.11
N PRO A 319 2.04 30.52 0.33
CA PRO A 319 1.14 31.60 -0.05
C PRO A 319 1.78 32.98 0.17
N ASN A 320 1.51 33.92 -0.74
CA ASN A 320 2.02 35.30 -0.72
C ASN A 320 3.55 35.46 -0.90
N VAL A 321 4.28 34.39 -1.19
CA VAL A 321 5.67 34.47 -1.66
C VAL A 321 5.66 34.40 -3.18
N SER A 322 6.32 35.35 -3.85
CA SER A 322 6.44 35.31 -5.30
C SER A 322 7.31 34.15 -5.75
N VAL A 323 6.98 33.55 -6.90
CA VAL A 323 7.79 32.48 -7.51
C VAL A 323 9.24 32.92 -7.67
N ALA A 324 9.49 34.14 -8.16
CA ALA A 324 10.85 34.65 -8.33
C ALA A 324 11.66 34.68 -7.03
N THR A 325 11.05 35.11 -5.91
CA THR A 325 11.71 35.09 -4.60
C THR A 325 11.97 33.66 -4.13
N ALA A 326 11.01 32.75 -4.32
CA ALA A 326 11.18 31.35 -3.96
C ALA A 326 12.27 30.67 -4.79
N GLU A 327 12.32 30.91 -6.10
CA GLU A 327 13.36 30.40 -7.01
C GLU A 327 14.75 30.90 -6.63
N ALA A 328 14.90 32.21 -6.37
CA ALA A 328 16.18 32.78 -5.96
C ALA A 328 16.67 32.16 -4.63
N ALA A 329 15.74 31.92 -3.69
CA ALA A 329 16.08 31.23 -2.44
C ALA A 329 16.48 29.77 -2.68
N LEU A 330 15.77 29.05 -3.56
CA LEU A 330 16.11 27.68 -3.95
C LEU A 330 17.49 27.61 -4.62
N ASP A 331 17.81 28.54 -5.52
CA ASP A 331 19.12 28.68 -6.16
C ASP A 331 20.23 28.87 -5.12
N ALA A 332 20.04 29.82 -4.19
CA ALA A 332 21.00 30.08 -3.13
C ALA A 332 21.22 28.86 -2.23
N ALA A 333 20.16 28.13 -1.90
CA ALA A 333 20.22 26.94 -1.06
C ALA A 333 20.94 25.78 -1.77
N ILE A 334 20.65 25.53 -3.05
CA ILE A 334 21.36 24.53 -3.87
C ILE A 334 22.84 24.91 -3.99
N ALA A 335 23.17 26.16 -4.35
CA ALA A 335 24.55 26.61 -4.50
C ALA A 335 25.36 26.43 -3.21
N ARG A 336 24.77 26.73 -2.04
CA ARG A 336 25.39 26.48 -0.74
C ARG A 336 25.64 25.00 -0.50
N TYR A 337 24.68 24.14 -0.81
CA TYR A 337 24.84 22.69 -0.68
C TYR A 337 25.96 22.18 -1.62
N LEU A 338 26.01 22.63 -2.87
CA LEU A 338 27.06 22.23 -3.81
C LEU A 338 28.46 22.70 -3.39
N ALA A 339 28.58 23.83 -2.69
CA ALA A 339 29.85 24.31 -2.16
C ALA A 339 30.33 23.53 -0.92
N GLN A 340 29.40 23.14 -0.04
CA GLN A 340 29.72 22.68 1.32
C GLN A 340 29.46 21.19 1.57
N GLY A 341 28.53 20.58 0.83
CA GLY A 341 27.96 19.27 1.15
C GLY A 341 27.15 19.27 2.46
N PRO A 342 26.55 18.13 2.83
CA PRO A 342 25.89 17.97 4.13
C PRO A 342 26.94 17.85 5.24
N GLU A 343 26.54 17.97 6.50
CA GLU A 343 27.43 17.62 7.60
C GLU A 343 27.60 16.10 7.67
N GLN A 344 28.82 15.62 7.93
CA GLN A 344 29.08 14.17 8.03
C GLN A 344 28.23 13.49 9.11
N ARG A 345 27.93 14.20 10.21
CA ARG A 345 27.05 13.69 11.27
C ARG A 345 25.62 13.46 10.75
N GLN A 346 25.06 14.44 10.03
CA GLN A 346 23.72 14.33 9.42
C GLN A 346 23.69 13.18 8.41
N LEU A 347 24.69 13.10 7.53
CA LEU A 347 24.84 12.01 6.57
C LEU A 347 24.87 10.63 7.25
N SER A 348 25.65 10.49 8.31
CA SER A 348 25.79 9.21 9.02
C SER A 348 24.47 8.78 9.70
N ALA A 349 23.69 9.74 10.19
CA ALA A 349 22.37 9.50 10.76
C ALA A 349 21.36 9.03 9.68
N ILE A 350 21.33 9.72 8.54
CA ILE A 350 20.47 9.35 7.41
C ILE A 350 20.86 7.97 6.86
N ALA A 351 22.15 7.71 6.66
CA ALA A 351 22.64 6.41 6.21
C ALA A 351 22.24 5.27 7.16
N ALA A 352 22.25 5.51 8.48
CA ALA A 352 21.79 4.52 9.45
C ALA A 352 20.26 4.31 9.41
N LEU A 353 19.47 5.36 9.16
CA LEU A 353 18.03 5.23 8.92
C LEU A 353 17.73 4.46 7.62
N THR A 354 18.50 4.70 6.55
CA THR A 354 18.39 3.94 5.29
C THR A 354 18.71 2.46 5.50
N ASP A 355 19.79 2.14 6.23
CA ASP A 355 20.17 0.77 6.58
C ASP A 355 19.07 0.08 7.41
N GLN A 356 18.50 0.79 8.39
CA GLN A 356 17.40 0.27 9.20
C GLN A 356 16.15 -0.02 8.35
N SER A 357 15.76 0.89 7.46
CA SER A 357 14.61 0.69 6.57
C SER A 357 14.80 -0.56 5.71
N LEU A 358 15.99 -0.70 5.11
CA LEU A 358 16.34 -1.89 4.33
C LEU A 358 16.22 -3.18 5.16
N LEU A 359 16.73 -3.18 6.39
CA LEU A 359 16.64 -4.35 7.28
C LEU A 359 15.19 -4.73 7.59
N ARG A 360 14.30 -3.75 7.80
CA ARG A 360 12.86 -4.01 7.98
C ARG A 360 12.24 -4.59 6.72
N ASP A 361 12.55 -4.04 5.56
CA ASP A 361 12.05 -4.55 4.29
C ASP A 361 12.51 -6.00 4.06
N MET A 362 13.72 -6.36 4.48
CA MET A 362 14.26 -7.72 4.40
C MET A 362 13.57 -8.74 5.35
N GLN A 363 12.71 -8.31 6.27
CA GLN A 363 11.86 -9.24 7.05
C GLN A 363 10.77 -9.89 6.18
N ASP A 364 10.48 -9.32 5.00
CA ASP A 364 9.36 -9.65 4.14
C ASP A 364 9.82 -10.28 2.81
N ASN A 365 9.31 -11.48 2.49
CA ASN A 365 9.66 -12.20 1.26
C ASN A 365 9.27 -11.46 -0.03
N VAL A 366 8.19 -10.67 -0.01
CA VAL A 366 7.70 -9.83 -1.11
C VAL A 366 8.73 -8.74 -1.40
N ASN A 367 9.07 -7.92 -0.40
CA ASN A 367 10.03 -6.83 -0.55
C ASN A 367 11.40 -7.34 -1.04
N VAL A 368 11.88 -8.47 -0.49
CA VAL A 368 13.10 -9.13 -0.98
C VAL A 368 12.97 -9.50 -2.46
N GLY A 369 11.87 -10.14 -2.86
CA GLY A 369 11.62 -10.53 -4.24
C GLY A 369 11.61 -9.34 -5.21
N LEU A 370 10.91 -8.26 -4.85
CA LEU A 370 10.87 -7.01 -5.61
C LEU A 370 12.28 -6.42 -5.82
N GLN A 371 13.08 -6.34 -4.75
CA GLN A 371 14.44 -5.80 -4.81
C GLN A 371 15.37 -6.63 -5.69
N MET A 372 15.29 -7.97 -5.63
CA MET A 372 16.09 -8.85 -6.49
C MET A 372 15.75 -8.67 -7.96
N ALA A 373 14.45 -8.55 -8.28
CA ALA A 373 13.99 -8.35 -9.64
C ALA A 373 14.47 -7.03 -10.21
N VAL A 374 14.22 -5.93 -9.49
CA VAL A 374 14.61 -4.56 -9.90
C VAL A 374 16.14 -4.46 -10.06
N GLY A 375 16.92 -5.04 -9.13
CA GLY A 375 18.37 -5.12 -9.24
C GLY A 375 18.84 -5.86 -10.49
N ALA A 376 18.23 -7.00 -10.82
CA ALA A 376 18.55 -7.75 -12.04
C ALA A 376 18.05 -7.07 -13.32
N LEU A 377 16.98 -6.29 -13.26
CA LEU A 377 16.43 -5.56 -14.40
C LEU A 377 17.32 -4.39 -14.80
N TYR A 378 17.63 -3.52 -13.85
CA TYR A 378 18.35 -2.26 -14.10
C TYR A 378 19.86 -2.38 -14.02
N MET A 379 20.39 -3.25 -13.14
CA MET A 379 21.82 -3.31 -12.83
C MET A 379 22.47 -4.66 -13.20
N ASP A 380 21.68 -5.60 -13.74
CA ASP A 380 22.08 -7.01 -13.96
C ASP A 380 22.71 -7.67 -12.73
N ASP A 381 22.32 -7.21 -11.54
CA ASP A 381 22.76 -7.78 -10.27
C ASP A 381 21.61 -7.83 -9.27
N PRO A 382 21.05 -9.04 -9.00
CA PRO A 382 19.95 -9.21 -8.04
C PRO A 382 20.37 -8.95 -6.59
N ALA A 383 21.67 -8.91 -6.28
CA ALA A 383 22.19 -8.57 -4.97
C ALA A 383 22.66 -7.09 -4.88
N THR A 384 22.25 -6.24 -5.84
CA THR A 384 22.67 -4.83 -5.90
C THR A 384 22.40 -4.09 -4.59
N LEU A 385 21.33 -4.44 -3.87
CA LEU A 385 20.99 -3.84 -2.59
C LEU A 385 22.15 -3.89 -1.57
N LEU A 386 22.96 -4.97 -1.59
CA LEU A 386 24.10 -5.10 -0.68
C LEU A 386 25.19 -4.08 -1.02
N ARG A 387 25.45 -3.86 -2.31
CA ARG A 387 26.41 -2.83 -2.75
C ARG A 387 25.91 -1.43 -2.44
N GLN A 388 24.62 -1.17 -2.65
CA GLN A 388 24.01 0.12 -2.32
C GLN A 388 24.08 0.41 -0.83
N ARG A 389 23.83 -0.61 0.00
CA ARG A 389 23.99 -0.55 1.45
C ARG A 389 25.43 -0.23 1.84
N ASP A 390 26.42 -0.90 1.25
CA ASP A 390 27.84 -0.63 1.52
C ASP A 390 28.25 0.79 1.10
N TRP A 391 27.81 1.25 -0.08
CA TRP A 391 28.05 2.62 -0.54
C TRP A 391 27.40 3.65 0.37
N THR A 392 26.21 3.36 0.90
CA THR A 392 25.48 4.22 1.83
C THR A 392 26.19 4.31 3.18
N ALA A 393 26.57 3.15 3.75
CA ALA A 393 27.29 3.08 5.03
C ALA A 393 28.67 3.74 4.96
N GLY A 394 29.36 3.61 3.82
CA GLY A 394 30.67 4.20 3.56
C GLY A 394 30.66 5.65 3.04
N ALA A 395 29.49 6.25 2.86
CA ALA A 395 29.37 7.56 2.24
C ALA A 395 30.00 8.69 3.08
N THR A 396 30.68 9.62 2.40
CA THR A 396 31.25 10.82 3.02
C THR A 396 30.62 12.09 2.48
N SER A 397 30.60 13.15 3.30
CA SER A 397 30.14 14.48 2.92
C SER A 397 30.83 14.99 1.64
N ALA A 398 32.14 14.73 1.51
CA ALA A 398 32.91 15.08 0.33
C ALA A 398 32.41 14.35 -0.93
N GLN A 399 32.10 13.06 -0.85
CA GLN A 399 31.57 12.29 -1.98
C GLN A 399 30.17 12.75 -2.39
N LEU A 400 29.29 13.05 -1.41
CA LEU A 400 27.96 13.60 -1.71
C LEU A 400 28.06 14.96 -2.38
N ARG A 401 28.95 15.84 -1.88
CA ARG A 401 29.22 17.13 -2.51
C ARG A 401 29.72 16.98 -3.94
N GLU A 402 30.65 16.06 -4.17
CA GLU A 402 31.22 15.80 -5.50
C GLU A 402 30.16 15.28 -6.47
N VAL A 403 29.37 14.27 -6.08
CA VAL A 403 28.31 13.69 -6.91
C VAL A 403 27.21 14.71 -7.18
N ALA A 404 26.74 15.44 -6.16
CA ALA A 404 25.77 16.51 -6.34
C ALA A 404 26.32 17.61 -7.25
N GLY A 405 27.59 18.00 -7.09
CA GLY A 405 28.28 18.97 -7.94
C GLY A 405 28.35 18.52 -9.39
N ARG A 406 28.67 17.24 -9.63
CA ARG A 406 28.75 16.65 -10.97
C ARG A 406 27.41 16.67 -11.71
N TRP A 407 26.32 16.31 -11.03
CA TRP A 407 25.01 16.16 -11.66
C TRP A 407 24.14 17.41 -11.60
N LEU A 408 24.10 18.10 -10.46
CA LEU A 408 23.15 19.20 -10.22
C LEU A 408 23.66 20.57 -10.66
N SER A 409 24.94 20.70 -11.03
CA SER A 409 25.47 21.92 -11.68
C SER A 409 25.15 22.00 -13.18
N ARG A 410 24.66 20.90 -13.76
CA ARG A 410 24.27 20.83 -15.17
C ARG A 410 22.99 21.65 -15.41
N PRO A 411 22.74 22.10 -16.65
CA PRO A 411 21.46 22.65 -17.03
C PRO A 411 20.31 21.68 -16.70
N PHE A 412 19.20 22.22 -16.18
CA PHE A 412 18.04 21.45 -15.72
C PHE A 412 16.76 21.84 -16.45
N TYR A 413 15.75 20.98 -16.37
CA TYR A 413 14.39 21.34 -16.73
C TYR A 413 13.66 21.79 -15.48
N GLN A 414 12.94 22.90 -15.57
CA GLN A 414 12.09 23.39 -14.50
C GLN A 414 10.67 23.54 -15.01
N GLN A 415 9.74 22.97 -14.25
CA GLN A 415 8.32 23.29 -14.36
C GLN A 415 7.87 24.07 -13.13
N THR A 416 7.19 25.19 -13.37
CA THR A 416 6.55 26.02 -12.36
C THR A 416 5.04 25.96 -12.60
N ILE A 417 4.33 25.32 -11.68
CA ILE A 417 2.87 25.19 -11.69
C ILE A 417 2.30 26.35 -10.88
N LEU A 418 1.38 27.11 -11.46
CA LEU A 418 0.67 28.21 -10.81
C LEU A 418 -0.80 27.82 -10.55
N PRO A 419 -1.42 28.33 -9.47
CA PRO A 419 -2.86 28.19 -9.25
C PRO A 419 -3.67 28.80 -10.40
N GLY A 420 -4.51 28.00 -11.06
CA GLY A 420 -5.43 28.49 -12.09
C GLY A 420 -6.13 27.39 -12.87
N GLU A 421 -6.81 27.76 -13.94
CA GLU A 421 -7.42 26.81 -14.85
C GLU A 421 -6.35 25.97 -15.57
N PRO A 422 -6.53 24.64 -15.71
CA PRO A 422 -5.57 23.78 -16.39
C PRO A 422 -5.28 24.24 -17.82
N GLU A 423 -4.01 24.48 -18.15
CA GLU A 423 -3.59 24.81 -19.52
C GLU A 423 -3.45 23.56 -20.40
N PRO A 424 -3.80 23.61 -21.69
CA PRO A 424 -3.67 22.47 -22.61
C PRO A 424 -2.25 21.88 -22.60
N LEU A 425 -2.15 20.54 -22.53
CA LEU A 425 -0.86 19.86 -22.59
C LEU A 425 -0.17 20.12 -23.94
N PRO A 426 1.17 20.15 -23.99
CA PRO A 426 1.89 20.25 -25.25
C PRO A 426 1.50 19.11 -26.19
N PRO A 427 1.56 19.30 -27.52
CA PRO A 427 1.35 18.22 -28.47
C PRO A 427 2.26 17.04 -28.15
N ALA A 428 1.71 15.83 -28.18
CA ALA A 428 2.53 14.63 -28.04
C ALA A 428 3.45 14.49 -29.27
N ALA A 429 4.71 14.16 -29.05
CA ALA A 429 5.62 13.86 -30.15
C ALA A 429 5.20 12.55 -30.85
N PRO A 430 5.32 12.47 -32.19
CA PRO A 430 5.17 11.20 -32.89
C PRO A 430 6.21 10.19 -32.36
N ALA A 431 5.79 8.94 -32.16
CA ALA A 431 6.69 7.88 -31.69
C ALA A 431 7.72 7.52 -32.76
N PRO A 432 8.89 7.00 -32.36
CA PRO A 432 9.74 6.26 -33.28
C PRO A 432 8.99 4.99 -33.73
N ASP A 433 9.23 4.51 -34.96
CA ASP A 433 8.64 3.26 -35.42
C ASP A 433 9.22 2.08 -34.64
N ALA A 434 8.54 1.64 -33.58
CA ALA A 434 8.76 0.29 -33.07
C ALA A 434 8.09 -0.67 -34.06
N THR A 435 8.90 -1.38 -34.86
CA THR A 435 8.38 -2.42 -35.74
C THR A 435 7.92 -3.58 -34.87
N LEU A 436 6.60 -3.82 -34.82
CA LEU A 436 6.08 -5.10 -34.33
C LEU A 436 6.66 -6.19 -35.23
N SER A 437 7.27 -7.20 -34.61
CA SER A 437 7.77 -8.33 -35.36
C SER A 437 6.59 -9.08 -35.98
N THR A 438 6.59 -9.22 -37.30
CA THR A 438 5.74 -10.20 -38.01
C THR A 438 6.35 -11.60 -37.99
N ALA A 439 7.58 -11.74 -37.46
CA ALA A 439 8.27 -13.01 -37.41
C ALA A 439 7.56 -13.96 -36.44
N THR A 440 7.14 -15.09 -36.99
CA THR A 440 6.73 -16.26 -36.21
C THR A 440 7.93 -16.69 -35.35
N PRO A 441 7.77 -16.95 -34.04
CA PRO A 441 8.86 -17.38 -33.17
C PRO A 441 9.65 -18.52 -33.83
N THR A 442 10.93 -18.30 -34.11
CA THR A 442 11.79 -19.31 -34.73
C THR A 442 12.42 -20.16 -33.63
N THR A 443 11.70 -21.16 -33.15
CA THR A 443 12.24 -22.41 -32.58
C THR A 443 11.09 -23.42 -32.52
N ALA A 444 11.38 -24.68 -32.87
CA ALA A 444 10.44 -25.81 -32.83
C ALA A 444 9.49 -25.74 -31.63
N ASP A 445 8.19 -25.99 -31.87
CA ASP A 445 7.21 -26.17 -30.80
C ASP A 445 7.81 -27.13 -29.77
N PRO A 446 8.16 -26.65 -28.56
CA PRO A 446 8.66 -27.55 -27.54
C PRO A 446 7.56 -28.58 -27.28
N THR A 447 7.94 -29.86 -27.29
CA THR A 447 6.98 -30.93 -27.00
C THR A 447 6.40 -30.68 -25.60
N PRO A 448 5.06 -30.60 -25.42
CA PRO A 448 4.47 -30.31 -24.13
C PRO A 448 4.98 -31.30 -23.07
N VAL A 449 5.67 -30.80 -22.05
CA VAL A 449 6.21 -31.62 -20.95
C VAL A 449 5.16 -31.82 -19.86
N VAL A 450 4.15 -30.93 -19.80
CA VAL A 450 3.09 -30.92 -18.79
C VAL A 450 1.73 -31.00 -19.47
N ASP A 451 0.87 -31.89 -18.97
CA ASP A 451 -0.56 -31.88 -19.32
C ASP A 451 -1.21 -30.61 -18.75
N ARG A 452 -1.62 -29.70 -19.65
CA ARG A 452 -2.29 -28.44 -19.32
C ARG A 452 -3.81 -28.52 -19.43
N SER A 453 -4.39 -29.70 -19.68
CA SER A 453 -5.84 -29.88 -19.65
C SER A 453 -6.43 -29.70 -18.24
N ARG A 454 -5.60 -29.76 -17.20
CA ARG A 454 -5.98 -29.57 -15.80
C ARG A 454 -4.91 -28.80 -15.03
N MET A 455 -5.35 -27.91 -14.15
CA MET A 455 -4.46 -27.25 -13.19
C MET A 455 -3.93 -28.27 -12.16
N PRO A 456 -2.70 -28.10 -11.64
CA PRO A 456 -2.19 -28.91 -10.55
C PRO A 456 -3.12 -28.86 -9.34
N GLU A 457 -3.45 -30.02 -8.79
CA GLU A 457 -4.20 -30.08 -7.54
C GLU A 457 -3.36 -29.55 -6.38
N ILE A 458 -3.94 -28.63 -5.61
CA ILE A 458 -3.33 -28.18 -4.37
C ILE A 458 -3.66 -29.21 -3.28
N GLY A 459 -2.66 -29.97 -2.87
CA GLY A 459 -2.78 -30.87 -1.73
C GLY A 459 -3.17 -30.13 -0.44
N PRO A 460 -3.61 -30.84 0.60
CA PRO A 460 -3.86 -30.21 1.91
C PRO A 460 -2.61 -29.50 2.40
N PHE A 461 -2.77 -28.30 2.97
CA PHE A 461 -1.68 -27.63 3.68
C PHE A 461 -1.50 -28.33 5.03
N LYS A 462 -0.33 -28.94 5.25
CA LYS A 462 -0.03 -29.73 6.44
C LYS A 462 1.05 -29.10 7.33
N ASP A 463 1.74 -28.09 6.82
CA ASP A 463 2.82 -27.45 7.56
C ASP A 463 2.24 -26.62 8.70
N LYS A 464 2.96 -26.60 9.82
CA LYS A 464 2.62 -25.71 10.92
C LYS A 464 3.25 -24.36 10.63
N VAL A 465 2.49 -23.28 10.84
CA VAL A 465 3.07 -21.94 10.76
C VAL A 465 3.92 -21.72 12.01
N PRO A 466 5.25 -21.55 11.88
CA PRO A 466 6.12 -21.40 13.03
C PRO A 466 5.86 -20.06 13.71
N PHE A 467 5.71 -20.10 15.03
CA PHE A 467 5.67 -18.89 15.86
C PHE A 467 6.97 -18.82 16.68
N PRO A 468 7.52 -17.61 16.89
CA PRO A 468 8.64 -17.43 17.80
C PRO A 468 8.25 -17.88 19.21
N LYS A 469 9.25 -18.17 20.04
CA LYS A 469 9.00 -18.39 21.47
C LYS A 469 8.45 -17.11 22.07
N ILE A 470 7.26 -17.19 22.67
CA ILE A 470 6.59 -16.04 23.29
C ILE A 470 6.64 -16.18 24.81
N ILE A 471 7.12 -15.14 25.49
CA ILE A 471 7.07 -15.04 26.95
C ILE A 471 6.18 -13.86 27.32
N ARG A 472 5.19 -14.12 28.18
CA ARG A 472 4.33 -13.10 28.77
C ARG A 472 4.66 -12.95 30.25
N THR A 473 4.98 -11.73 30.67
CA THR A 473 5.19 -11.35 32.07
C THR A 473 4.39 -10.10 32.39
N ARG A 474 4.41 -9.68 33.65
CA ARG A 474 3.77 -8.46 34.13
C ARG A 474 4.77 -7.69 34.97
N LEU A 475 4.94 -6.40 34.68
CA LEU A 475 5.76 -5.49 35.48
C LEU A 475 5.02 -5.08 36.76
N ALA A 476 5.74 -4.56 37.75
CA ALA A 476 5.16 -4.16 39.04
C ALA A 476 4.04 -3.10 38.92
N ASN A 477 4.09 -2.24 37.90
CA ASN A 477 3.09 -1.22 37.63
C ASN A 477 1.84 -1.71 36.86
N GLY A 478 1.73 -3.02 36.59
CA GLY A 478 0.58 -3.62 35.91
C GLY A 478 0.72 -3.78 34.40
N MET A 479 1.78 -3.24 33.78
CA MET A 479 2.03 -3.37 32.34
C MET A 479 2.27 -4.83 31.97
N THR A 480 1.61 -5.27 30.89
CA THR A 480 1.86 -6.59 30.32
C THR A 480 3.06 -6.51 29.39
N LEU A 481 4.11 -7.28 29.66
CA LEU A 481 5.26 -7.41 28.76
C LEU A 481 5.14 -8.72 28.00
N ILE A 482 5.13 -8.64 26.67
CA ILE A 482 5.20 -9.79 25.76
C ILE A 482 6.53 -9.69 25.01
N VAL A 483 7.30 -10.78 24.98
CA VAL A 483 8.56 -10.86 24.23
C VAL A 483 8.50 -12.02 23.24
N ALA A 484 8.81 -11.75 21.98
CA ALA A 484 8.90 -12.71 20.89
C ALA A 484 10.30 -12.68 20.25
N GLU A 485 11.10 -13.71 20.50
CA GLU A 485 12.53 -13.74 20.14
C GLU A 485 12.75 -14.10 18.65
N ARG A 486 13.53 -13.29 17.91
CA ARG A 486 13.92 -13.50 16.50
C ARG A 486 15.32 -12.94 16.19
N HIS A 487 16.31 -13.78 15.90
CA HIS A 487 17.72 -13.35 15.82
C HIS A 487 18.31 -13.19 14.40
N ASP A 488 17.56 -13.39 13.31
CA ASP A 488 18.20 -13.42 11.98
C ASP A 488 18.50 -12.03 11.38
N LEU A 489 17.98 -10.95 11.97
CA LEU A 489 18.29 -9.56 11.58
C LEU A 489 18.57 -8.72 12.84
N PRO A 490 19.54 -7.78 12.81
CA PRO A 490 19.95 -7.00 13.99
C PRO A 490 19.00 -5.82 14.26
N ILE A 491 17.71 -6.12 14.40
CA ILE A 491 16.63 -5.17 14.62
C ILE A 491 15.72 -5.63 15.75
N VAL A 492 15.15 -4.66 16.46
CA VAL A 492 14.15 -4.85 17.50
C VAL A 492 12.97 -3.92 17.20
N ASP A 493 11.81 -4.51 17.00
CA ASP A 493 10.53 -3.84 16.81
C ASP A 493 9.73 -3.91 18.12
N VAL A 494 9.13 -2.79 18.49
CA VAL A 494 8.41 -2.64 19.76
C VAL A 494 7.08 -1.93 19.52
N ASP A 495 6.05 -2.42 20.19
CA ASP A 495 4.70 -1.86 20.19
C ASP A 495 4.23 -1.68 21.64
N VAL A 496 3.83 -0.47 22.00
CA VAL A 496 3.09 -0.20 23.23
C VAL A 496 1.63 0.09 22.87
N ARG A 497 0.79 -0.92 23.09
CA ARG A 497 -0.66 -0.88 22.88
C ARG A 497 -1.38 -0.40 24.13
N PHE A 498 -2.24 0.60 23.96
CA PHE A 498 -3.15 1.10 24.98
C PHE A 498 -4.60 0.72 24.63
N PRO A 499 -5.41 0.29 25.60
CA PRO A 499 -6.85 0.03 25.39
C PRO A 499 -7.66 1.33 25.41
N VAL A 500 -7.24 2.31 24.61
CA VAL A 500 -7.95 3.57 24.39
C VAL A 500 -7.81 3.99 22.93
N GLY A 501 -8.87 4.54 22.33
CA GLY A 501 -8.88 5.01 20.94
C GLY A 501 -9.77 6.23 20.75
N THR A 502 -10.06 6.58 19.49
CA THR A 502 -10.82 7.78 19.12
C THR A 502 -12.19 7.88 19.77
N GLN A 503 -12.79 6.75 20.17
CA GLN A 503 -14.04 6.75 20.93
C GLN A 503 -13.92 7.51 22.25
N ALA A 504 -12.72 7.62 22.86
CA ALA A 504 -12.53 8.42 24.07
C ALA A 504 -12.72 9.94 23.84
N ASN A 505 -12.71 10.43 22.60
CA ASN A 505 -12.88 11.86 22.28
C ASN A 505 -14.17 12.47 22.85
N HIS A 506 -15.22 11.67 23.10
CA HIS A 506 -16.45 12.16 23.73
C HIS A 506 -16.24 12.77 25.13
N ARG A 507 -15.18 12.36 25.85
CA ARG A 507 -14.82 12.90 27.19
C ARG A 507 -13.92 14.14 27.09
N TYR A 508 -13.29 14.33 25.94
CA TYR A 508 -12.30 15.37 25.66
C TYR A 508 -12.80 16.30 24.55
N ALA A 509 -12.14 16.38 23.39
CA ALA A 509 -12.59 17.12 22.22
C ALA A 509 -12.39 16.28 20.94
N PRO A 510 -13.10 16.58 19.85
CA PRO A 510 -12.83 15.95 18.55
C PRO A 510 -11.35 16.09 18.16
N GLY A 511 -10.71 14.95 17.90
CA GLY A 511 -9.28 14.89 17.55
C GLY A 511 -8.33 14.85 18.74
N ALA A 512 -8.80 14.92 19.99
CA ALA A 512 -7.93 14.97 21.17
C ALA A 512 -7.03 13.73 21.29
N VAL A 513 -7.58 12.52 21.10
CA VAL A 513 -6.80 11.27 21.12
C VAL A 513 -5.75 11.29 20.02
N GLN A 514 -6.15 11.64 18.79
CA GLN A 514 -5.24 11.71 17.64
C GLN A 514 -4.07 12.65 17.90
N GLN A 515 -4.33 13.85 18.43
CA GLN A 515 -3.27 14.81 18.73
C GLN A 515 -2.46 14.43 19.98
N ALA A 516 -3.07 13.77 20.97
CA ALA A 516 -2.36 13.32 22.17
C ALA A 516 -1.27 12.29 21.87
N PHE A 517 -1.50 11.40 20.90
CA PHE A 517 -0.48 10.49 20.36
C PHE A 517 0.42 11.20 19.34
N GLY A 518 -0.18 11.89 18.36
CA GLY A 518 0.55 12.50 17.24
C GLY A 518 1.52 13.62 17.63
N TRP A 519 1.35 14.25 18.80
CA TRP A 519 2.24 15.30 19.30
C TRP A 519 3.15 14.87 20.44
N MET A 520 3.26 13.57 20.76
CA MET A 520 4.25 13.08 21.73
C MET A 520 5.69 13.39 21.30
N SER A 521 5.94 13.46 20.00
CA SER A 521 7.23 13.84 19.41
C SER A 521 7.45 15.36 19.35
N ALA A 522 6.44 16.19 19.63
CA ALA A 522 6.53 17.65 19.55
C ALA A 522 7.25 18.29 20.76
N GLY A 523 7.80 17.48 21.66
CA GLY A 523 8.57 17.92 22.83
C GLY A 523 8.19 17.13 24.08
N THR A 524 9.16 16.98 24.97
CA THR A 524 9.03 16.41 26.31
C THR A 524 9.49 17.40 27.37
N THR A 525 9.32 17.07 28.65
CA THR A 525 9.86 17.88 29.75
C THR A 525 11.39 17.91 29.76
N HIS A 526 12.06 17.01 29.03
CA HIS A 526 13.51 16.87 28.99
C HIS A 526 14.15 17.39 27.69
N ALA A 527 13.39 17.43 26.60
CA ALA A 527 13.89 17.78 25.28
C ALA A 527 12.82 18.50 24.44
N ASP A 528 13.22 19.54 23.71
CA ASP A 528 12.36 20.12 22.68
C ASP A 528 12.27 19.20 21.45
N GLU A 529 11.35 19.51 20.54
CA GLU A 529 11.14 18.74 19.30
C GLU A 529 12.41 18.61 18.45
N ALA A 530 13.23 19.66 18.39
CA ALA A 530 14.47 19.67 17.60
C ALA A 530 15.50 18.68 18.16
N ARG A 531 15.64 18.63 19.49
CA ARG A 531 16.49 17.67 20.17
C ARG A 531 15.98 16.24 20.01
N LEU A 532 14.69 15.99 20.20
CA LEU A 532 14.09 14.67 20.02
C LEU A 532 14.26 14.15 18.59
N THR A 533 14.06 15.02 17.60
CA THR A 533 14.30 14.72 16.18
C THR A 533 15.77 14.36 15.96
N SER A 534 16.70 15.15 16.50
CA SER A 534 18.14 14.86 16.38
C SER A 534 18.54 13.54 17.06
N GLU A 535 17.94 13.20 18.19
CA GLU A 535 18.19 11.93 18.90
C GLU A 535 17.65 10.72 18.12
N ARG A 536 16.46 10.82 17.53
CA ARG A 536 15.91 9.81 16.60
C ARG A 536 16.84 9.55 15.42
N GLU A 537 17.25 10.63 14.75
CA GLU A 537 18.10 10.56 13.57
C GLU A 537 19.45 9.94 13.91
N ARG A 538 20.12 10.41 14.97
CA ARG A 538 21.43 9.89 15.40
C ARG A 538 21.40 8.40 15.74
N SER A 539 20.30 7.94 16.30
CA SER A 539 20.16 6.56 16.79
C SER A 539 19.48 5.64 15.78
N ALA A 540 19.11 6.13 14.60
CA ALA A 540 18.30 5.41 13.62
C ALA A 540 17.09 4.74 14.31
N ILE A 541 16.24 5.57 14.89
CA ILE A 541 14.99 5.13 15.51
C ILE A 541 13.83 5.65 14.67
N VAL A 542 13.03 4.71 14.18
CA VAL A 542 11.75 5.00 13.50
C VAL A 542 10.66 4.81 14.54
N LEU A 543 9.88 5.87 14.81
CA LEU A 543 8.71 5.82 15.69
C LEU A 543 7.46 6.23 14.93
N ASP A 544 6.35 5.60 15.28
CA ASP A 544 5.02 5.88 14.75
C ASP A 544 3.95 5.77 15.86
N ALA A 545 2.76 6.29 15.60
CA ALA A 545 1.60 6.10 16.44
C ALA A 545 0.37 5.76 15.59
N HIS A 546 -0.28 4.63 15.89
CA HIS A 546 -1.47 4.18 15.20
C HIS A 546 -2.69 4.38 16.10
N ILE A 547 -3.68 5.12 15.63
CA ILE A 547 -4.86 5.47 16.44
C ILE A 547 -6.08 4.75 15.89
N GLY A 548 -6.54 3.73 16.62
CA GLY A 548 -7.77 3.01 16.33
C GLY A 548 -8.99 3.58 17.06
N ALA A 549 -10.15 2.96 16.84
CA ALA A 549 -11.39 3.37 17.50
C ALA A 549 -11.37 3.08 19.01
N THR A 550 -10.85 1.92 19.40
CA THR A 550 -10.86 1.40 20.78
C THR A 550 -9.47 1.15 21.36
N THR A 551 -8.47 0.95 20.51
CA THR A 551 -7.06 0.76 20.88
C THR A 551 -6.19 1.75 20.11
N SER A 552 -5.04 2.11 20.66
CA SER A 552 -4.02 2.92 20.00
C SER A 552 -2.65 2.41 20.38
N ASP A 553 -1.72 2.49 19.44
CA ASP A 553 -0.38 1.93 19.54
C ASP A 553 0.66 3.05 19.39
N PHE A 554 1.74 2.97 20.16
CA PHE A 554 2.96 3.73 19.93
C PHE A 554 4.09 2.76 19.65
N THR A 555 4.64 2.82 18.44
CA THR A 555 5.58 1.82 17.95
C THR A 555 6.94 2.43 17.70
N TRP A 556 7.98 1.61 17.85
CA TRP A 556 9.29 1.96 17.34
C TRP A 556 10.07 0.76 16.85
N SER A 557 10.96 1.02 15.92
CA SER A 557 11.97 0.09 15.46
C SER A 557 13.35 0.68 15.73
N THR A 558 14.32 -0.17 16.05
CA THR A 558 15.71 0.22 16.22
C THR A 558 16.67 -0.93 15.90
N LEU A 559 17.93 -0.61 15.65
CA LEU A 559 19.00 -1.59 15.50
C LEU A 559 19.34 -2.18 16.88
N THR A 560 19.72 -3.46 16.97
CA THR A 560 20.02 -4.14 18.26
C THR A 560 20.97 -3.33 19.14
N ARG A 561 22.02 -2.76 18.55
CA ARG A 561 23.02 -1.93 19.24
C ARG A 561 22.46 -0.64 19.87
N ASN A 562 21.30 -0.18 19.41
CA ASN A 562 20.65 1.05 19.84
C ASN A 562 19.37 0.78 20.66
N VAL A 563 19.11 -0.48 21.05
CA VAL A 563 17.85 -0.86 21.70
C VAL A 563 17.56 -0.06 22.97
N ASP A 564 18.55 0.15 23.84
CA ASP A 564 18.38 0.95 25.06
C ASP A 564 18.07 2.43 24.75
N ALA A 565 18.68 3.00 23.71
CA ALA A 565 18.40 4.36 23.26
C ALA A 565 16.98 4.47 22.66
N GLY A 566 16.54 3.44 21.93
CA GLY A 566 15.17 3.29 21.45
C GLY A 566 14.15 3.36 22.58
N PHE A 567 14.33 2.52 23.59
CA PHE A 567 13.47 2.51 24.78
C PHE A 567 13.52 3.84 25.54
N ALA A 568 14.71 4.42 25.75
CA ALA A 568 14.84 5.69 26.46
C ALA A 568 14.07 6.82 25.79
N LEU A 569 14.22 6.95 24.46
CA LEU A 569 13.57 7.99 23.67
C LEU A 569 12.05 7.79 23.61
N ALA A 570 11.61 6.56 23.34
CA ALA A 570 10.19 6.22 23.32
C ALA A 570 9.54 6.44 24.68
N ALA A 571 10.20 6.04 25.77
CA ALA A 571 9.71 6.24 27.12
C ALA A 571 9.61 7.72 27.48
N ASP A 572 10.55 8.57 27.07
CA ASP A 572 10.44 10.00 27.32
C ASP A 572 9.24 10.63 26.59
N MET A 573 9.09 10.33 25.30
CA MET A 573 7.95 10.78 24.48
C MET A 573 6.61 10.30 25.03
N LEU A 574 6.53 9.03 25.45
CA LEU A 574 5.32 8.43 26.00
C LEU A 574 4.99 8.92 27.40
N ARG A 575 5.99 9.17 28.26
CA ARG A 575 5.75 9.49 29.68
C ARG A 575 5.64 10.97 29.94
N ASN A 576 6.36 11.80 29.18
CA ASN A 576 6.56 13.21 29.52
C ASN A 576 6.24 14.22 28.38
N PRO A 577 5.20 14.02 27.54
CA PRO A 577 4.91 14.96 26.46
C PRO A 577 4.43 16.32 27.01
N VAL A 578 4.87 17.43 26.41
CA VAL A 578 4.53 18.80 26.88
C VAL A 578 3.35 19.44 26.15
N TYR A 579 2.96 18.90 24.99
CA TYR A 579 1.88 19.42 24.14
C TYR A 579 1.98 20.95 23.90
N PRO A 580 2.87 21.40 23.00
CA PRO A 580 3.16 22.82 22.78
C PRO A 580 1.91 23.65 22.45
N GLN A 581 1.82 24.87 22.99
CA GLN A 581 0.64 25.74 22.79
C GLN A 581 0.49 26.11 21.32
N SER A 582 1.61 26.36 20.63
CA SER A 582 1.64 26.66 19.20
C SER A 582 0.98 25.59 18.33
N ARG A 583 1.14 24.30 18.68
CA ARG A 583 0.48 23.17 17.98
C ARG A 583 -1.03 23.21 18.19
N ILE A 584 -1.46 23.47 19.42
CA ILE A 584 -2.88 23.57 19.80
C ILE A 584 -3.53 24.77 19.09
N ASP A 585 -2.88 25.93 19.09
CA ASP A 585 -3.39 27.13 18.46
C ASP A 585 -3.50 26.94 16.94
N ALA A 586 -2.45 26.41 16.29
CA ALA A 586 -2.48 26.10 14.86
C ALA A 586 -3.56 25.07 14.52
N TYR A 587 -3.74 24.04 15.36
CA TYR A 587 -4.83 23.08 15.18
C TYR A 587 -6.17 23.79 15.25
N ASN A 588 -6.45 24.56 16.30
CA ASN A 588 -7.74 25.23 16.48
C ASN A 588 -8.02 26.26 15.37
N GLN A 589 -7.02 27.03 14.96
CA GLN A 589 -7.13 27.99 13.84
C GLN A 589 -7.47 27.30 12.51
N GLY A 590 -6.92 26.11 12.27
CA GLY A 590 -7.17 25.33 11.05
C GLY A 590 -8.49 24.55 11.04
N ALA A 591 -9.33 24.63 12.08
CA ALA A 591 -10.53 23.79 12.20
C ALA A 591 -11.52 23.99 11.03
N SER A 592 -11.84 25.24 10.69
CA SER A 592 -12.78 25.55 9.60
C SER A 592 -12.25 25.10 8.24
N ALA A 593 -10.95 25.25 7.99
CA ALA A 593 -10.33 24.79 6.74
C ALA A 593 -10.37 23.26 6.62
N ARG A 594 -10.12 22.52 7.71
CA ARG A 594 -10.24 21.05 7.72
C ARG A 594 -11.68 20.59 7.45
N LEU A 595 -12.68 21.28 8.01
CA LEU A 595 -14.08 20.98 7.72
C LEU A 595 -14.46 21.29 6.27
N ALA A 596 -14.00 22.43 5.73
CA ALA A 596 -14.24 22.79 4.34
C ALA A 596 -13.61 21.76 3.38
N ALA A 597 -12.39 21.31 3.67
CA ALA A 597 -11.73 20.26 2.89
C ALA A 597 -12.49 18.92 2.96
N TYR A 598 -13.00 18.55 4.14
CA TYR A 598 -13.88 17.38 4.29
C TYR A 598 -15.16 17.51 3.45
N ALA A 599 -15.81 18.68 3.45
CA ALA A 599 -17.02 18.89 2.66
C ALA A 599 -16.79 18.95 1.14
N ALA A 600 -15.58 19.32 0.70
CA ALA A 600 -15.22 19.32 -0.71
C ALA A 600 -15.00 17.91 -1.29
N GLN A 601 -15.01 16.86 -0.45
CA GLN A 601 -14.80 15.46 -0.86
C GLN A 601 -15.98 14.58 -0.39
N PRO A 602 -17.18 14.74 -0.97
CA PRO A 602 -18.39 14.07 -0.49
C PRO A 602 -18.29 12.54 -0.49
N GLN A 603 -17.51 11.94 -1.39
CA GLN A 603 -17.29 10.49 -1.41
C GLN A 603 -16.63 9.98 -0.12
N GLY A 604 -15.74 10.77 0.48
CA GLY A 604 -15.05 10.42 1.73
C GLY A 604 -15.96 10.40 2.96
N ALA A 605 -17.17 10.97 2.87
CA ALA A 605 -18.13 10.97 3.98
C ALA A 605 -18.85 9.62 4.16
N ALA A 606 -18.84 8.74 3.16
CA ALA A 606 -19.68 7.54 3.14
C ALA A 606 -19.48 6.63 4.36
N GLY A 607 -18.24 6.36 4.73
CA GLY A 607 -17.90 5.52 5.89
C GLY A 607 -18.32 6.13 7.23
N LEU A 608 -18.12 7.44 7.41
CA LEU A 608 -18.53 8.15 8.62
C LEU A 608 -20.05 8.25 8.75
N LEU A 609 -20.75 8.47 7.63
CA LEU A 609 -22.21 8.49 7.60
C LEU A 609 -22.80 7.10 7.88
N LEU A 610 -22.18 6.03 7.37
CA LEU A 610 -22.58 4.67 7.73
C LEU A 610 -22.38 4.44 9.23
N ALA A 611 -21.20 4.80 9.77
CA ALA A 611 -20.93 4.67 11.19
C ALA A 611 -21.93 5.47 12.04
N ASN A 612 -22.26 6.70 11.66
CA ASN A 612 -23.31 7.50 12.31
C ASN A 612 -24.68 6.83 12.25
N ALA A 613 -25.08 6.30 11.10
CA ALA A 613 -26.37 5.66 10.97
C ALA A 613 -26.49 4.36 11.78
N LEU A 614 -25.38 3.63 11.97
CA LEU A 614 -25.32 2.40 12.77
C LEU A 614 -25.20 2.66 14.27
N TRP A 615 -24.39 3.63 14.68
CA TRP A 615 -24.03 3.87 16.09
C TRP A 615 -24.73 5.09 16.71
N GLY A 616 -25.44 5.89 15.91
CA GLY A 616 -26.12 7.11 16.33
C GLY A 616 -25.17 8.12 16.95
N ASP A 617 -25.63 8.79 18.02
CA ASP A 617 -24.84 9.76 18.78
C ASP A 617 -23.78 9.13 19.70
N GLY A 618 -23.64 7.80 19.70
CA GLY A 618 -22.62 7.10 20.46
C GLY A 618 -21.20 7.44 20.00
N PRO A 619 -20.16 7.08 20.78
CA PRO A 619 -18.76 7.40 20.45
C PRO A 619 -18.30 6.92 19.07
N GLY A 620 -18.84 5.80 18.57
CA GLY A 620 -18.52 5.24 17.26
C GLY A 620 -19.27 5.86 16.08
N GLY A 621 -20.22 6.77 16.30
CA GLY A 621 -21.08 7.35 15.26
C GLY A 621 -20.97 8.87 15.12
N LYS A 622 -19.98 9.51 15.75
CA LYS A 622 -19.83 10.97 15.68
C LYS A 622 -19.38 11.43 14.29
N LEU A 623 -20.06 12.45 13.77
CA LEU A 623 -19.71 13.14 12.53
C LEU A 623 -18.94 14.44 12.82
N PRO A 624 -18.17 14.96 11.85
CA PRO A 624 -17.70 16.33 11.89
C PRO A 624 -18.88 17.32 12.01
N ASP A 625 -18.77 18.29 12.91
CA ASP A 625 -19.84 19.28 13.16
C ASP A 625 -19.29 20.71 13.05
N PRO A 626 -19.64 21.45 11.98
CA PRO A 626 -19.28 22.85 11.83
C PRO A 626 -19.84 23.78 12.91
N GLY A 627 -21.00 23.45 13.50
CA GLY A 627 -21.65 24.24 14.55
C GLY A 627 -21.15 23.92 15.97
N GLY A 628 -20.47 22.79 16.14
CA GLY A 628 -20.05 22.23 17.43
C GLY A 628 -18.53 22.16 17.62
N LEU A 629 -17.77 23.03 16.94
CA LEU A 629 -16.32 23.10 17.09
C LEU A 629 -15.93 23.39 18.55
N ARG A 630 -15.55 22.34 19.28
CA ARG A 630 -14.96 22.44 20.62
C ARG A 630 -13.45 22.61 20.49
N PRO A 631 -12.87 23.75 20.88
CA PRO A 631 -11.43 23.96 20.81
C PRO A 631 -10.68 22.94 21.66
N LEU A 632 -9.60 22.40 21.11
CA LEU A 632 -8.67 21.56 21.85
C LEU A 632 -7.90 22.42 22.85
N THR A 633 -7.71 21.95 24.08
CA THR A 633 -6.90 22.65 25.08
C THR A 633 -5.76 21.76 25.58
N ARG A 634 -4.67 22.37 26.07
CA ARG A 634 -3.57 21.63 26.69
C ARG A 634 -4.05 20.81 27.88
N THR A 635 -4.96 21.35 28.69
CA THR A 635 -5.55 20.65 29.82
C THR A 635 -6.25 19.37 29.38
N MET A 636 -6.98 19.36 28.26
CA MET A 636 -7.60 18.14 27.74
C MET A 636 -6.56 17.08 27.34
N LEU A 637 -5.49 17.48 26.65
CA LEU A 637 -4.43 16.55 26.22
C LEU A 637 -3.66 15.98 27.41
N THR A 638 -3.31 16.83 28.39
CA THR A 638 -2.62 16.40 29.62
C THR A 638 -3.51 15.57 30.53
N ASP A 639 -4.82 15.86 30.61
CA ASP A 639 -5.78 15.03 31.32
C ASP A 639 -5.98 13.69 30.62
N PHE A 640 -6.11 13.67 29.30
CA PHE A 640 -6.15 12.43 28.51
C PHE A 640 -4.90 11.60 28.78
N HIS A 641 -3.72 12.19 28.64
CA HIS A 641 -2.47 11.51 28.90
C HIS A 641 -2.45 10.91 30.30
N ARG A 642 -2.65 11.75 31.34
CA ARG A 642 -2.58 11.35 32.74
C ARG A 642 -3.59 10.27 33.12
N ARG A 643 -4.81 10.31 32.57
CA ARG A 643 -5.91 9.40 32.94
C ARG A 643 -5.97 8.14 32.09
N GLU A 644 -5.68 8.26 30.79
CA GLU A 644 -5.86 7.16 29.83
C GLU A 644 -4.57 6.40 29.52
N LEU A 645 -3.38 7.00 29.70
CA LEU A 645 -2.11 6.33 29.41
C LEU A 645 -1.39 6.02 30.70
N GLY A 646 -0.83 4.82 30.83
CA GLY A 646 -0.18 4.36 32.06
C GLY A 646 0.29 2.91 31.92
N GLY A 647 0.92 2.39 32.97
CA GLY A 647 1.36 1.01 33.02
C GLY A 647 0.19 0.02 33.09
N ASP A 648 -0.83 0.27 33.90
CA ASP A 648 -1.93 -0.67 34.09
C ASP A 648 -2.82 -0.75 32.83
N GLY A 649 -2.98 -1.94 32.27
CA GLY A 649 -3.75 -2.15 31.04
C GLY A 649 -2.98 -1.92 29.73
N ALA A 650 -1.80 -1.31 29.76
CA ALA A 650 -0.93 -1.24 28.58
C ALA A 650 -0.24 -2.60 28.30
N THR A 651 -0.03 -2.89 27.02
CA THR A 651 0.72 -4.07 26.56
C THR A 651 1.96 -3.59 25.79
N LEU A 652 3.13 -3.90 26.32
CA LEU A 652 4.43 -3.70 25.67
C LEU A 652 4.83 -5.02 25.00
N LEU A 653 4.77 -5.07 23.67
CA LEU A 653 5.25 -6.19 22.87
C LEU A 653 6.62 -5.85 22.27
N VAL A 654 7.61 -6.70 22.53
CA VAL A 654 8.97 -6.59 22.01
C VAL A 654 9.26 -7.80 21.11
N MET A 655 9.68 -7.56 19.87
CA MET A 655 10.05 -8.62 18.91
C MET A 655 11.38 -8.31 18.23
N GLY A 656 12.21 -9.32 18.00
CA GLY A 656 13.47 -9.18 17.26
C GLY A 656 14.68 -9.73 18.00
N ASP A 657 15.85 -9.19 17.69
CA ASP A 657 17.15 -9.66 18.15
C ASP A 657 17.42 -9.21 19.60
N ILE A 658 16.63 -9.76 20.51
CA ILE A 658 16.66 -9.43 21.94
C ILE A 658 16.18 -10.63 22.77
N THR A 659 16.87 -10.88 23.88
CA THR A 659 16.45 -11.94 24.81
C THR A 659 15.32 -11.48 25.72
N PRO A 660 14.44 -12.38 26.20
CA PRO A 660 13.40 -12.03 27.18
C PRO A 660 13.93 -11.35 28.45
N ALA A 661 15.11 -11.75 28.93
CA ALA A 661 15.73 -11.14 30.11
C ALA A 661 16.13 -9.68 29.85
N GLU A 662 16.72 -9.41 28.67
CA GLU A 662 17.11 -8.06 28.28
C GLU A 662 15.88 -7.17 28.03
N ALA A 663 14.87 -7.68 27.32
CA ALA A 663 13.61 -6.96 27.12
C ALA A 663 12.92 -6.63 28.44
N HIS A 664 12.91 -7.56 29.41
CA HIS A 664 12.39 -7.31 30.75
C HIS A 664 13.19 -6.24 31.49
N ARG A 665 14.53 -6.29 31.44
CA ARG A 665 15.40 -5.27 32.06
C ARG A 665 15.14 -3.88 31.48
N LEU A 666 15.00 -3.77 30.15
CA LEU A 666 14.69 -2.50 29.48
C LEU A 666 13.28 -2.01 29.83
N ALA A 667 12.30 -2.90 29.85
CA ALA A 667 10.93 -2.58 30.25
C ALA A 667 10.86 -2.07 31.69
N GLU A 668 11.51 -2.74 32.65
CA GLU A 668 11.57 -2.30 34.05
C GLU A 668 12.31 -0.96 34.18
N ARG A 669 13.46 -0.81 33.51
CA ARG A 669 14.25 0.43 33.56
C ARG A 669 13.48 1.64 33.05
N HIS A 670 12.76 1.50 31.94
CA HIS A 670 12.17 2.63 31.22
C HIS A 670 10.67 2.82 31.51
N PHE A 671 9.98 1.80 32.00
CA PHE A 671 8.55 1.84 32.29
C PHE A 671 8.15 1.28 33.66
N GLY A 672 9.03 0.59 34.40
CA GLY A 672 8.66 -0.09 35.66
C GLY A 672 8.15 0.86 36.76
N ASP A 673 8.65 2.08 36.79
CA ASP A 673 8.22 3.16 37.69
C ASP A 673 7.11 4.06 37.10
N TRP A 674 6.63 3.76 35.89
CA TRP A 674 5.57 4.54 35.28
C TRP A 674 4.25 4.36 36.04
N ARG A 675 3.45 5.43 36.07
CA ARG A 675 2.21 5.49 36.84
C ARG A 675 1.28 4.30 36.55
N ARG A 676 0.68 3.78 37.61
CA ARG A 676 -0.32 2.72 37.54
C ARG A 676 -1.72 3.33 37.39
N ASN A 677 -2.17 3.50 36.17
CA ASN A 677 -3.55 3.87 35.86
C ASN A 677 -4.02 3.07 34.64
N ALA A 678 -5.24 2.54 34.73
CA ALA A 678 -5.93 1.93 33.60
C ALA A 678 -6.79 3.00 32.89
N PRO A 679 -6.88 2.98 31.55
CA PRO A 679 -7.82 3.85 30.85
C PRO A 679 -9.23 3.61 31.37
N ALA A 680 -10.06 4.66 31.37
CA ALA A 680 -11.45 4.45 31.74
C ALA A 680 -12.09 3.57 30.67
N ALA A 681 -12.80 2.52 31.11
CA ALA A 681 -13.53 1.66 30.20
C ALA A 681 -14.45 2.51 29.33
N VAL A 682 -14.29 2.40 28.00
CA VAL A 682 -15.31 2.93 27.09
C VAL A 682 -16.57 2.09 27.34
N PRO A 683 -17.71 2.70 27.69
CA PRO A 683 -18.93 1.95 27.91
C PRO A 683 -19.24 1.14 26.65
N VAL A 684 -19.34 -0.18 26.80
CA VAL A 684 -19.86 -1.03 25.73
C VAL A 684 -21.32 -0.66 25.55
N MET A 685 -21.60 0.20 24.57
CA MET A 685 -22.98 0.58 24.27
C MET A 685 -23.71 -0.65 23.71
N PRO A 686 -24.94 -0.93 24.18
CA PRO A 686 -25.77 -1.93 23.53
C PRO A 686 -25.96 -1.53 22.07
N ALA A 687 -26.00 -2.51 21.17
CA ALA A 687 -26.29 -2.25 19.77
C ALA A 687 -27.65 -1.52 19.67
N PRO A 688 -27.71 -0.34 19.02
CA PRO A 688 -28.98 0.27 18.68
C PRO A 688 -29.90 -0.71 17.94
N ALA A 689 -31.21 -0.53 18.09
CA ALA A 689 -32.17 -1.26 17.27
C ALA A 689 -31.91 -0.97 15.77
N ALA A 690 -32.00 -2.00 14.94
CA ALA A 690 -31.80 -1.84 13.50
C ALA A 690 -32.86 -0.90 12.93
N ALA A 691 -32.40 0.15 12.25
CA ALA A 691 -33.23 1.15 11.58
C ALA A 691 -32.77 1.29 10.12
N PRO A 692 -33.13 0.33 9.25
CA PRO A 692 -32.72 0.31 7.85
C PRO A 692 -33.20 1.57 7.14
N ARG A 693 -32.32 2.16 6.32
CA ARG A 693 -32.56 3.41 5.59
C ARG A 693 -31.55 3.57 4.46
N ILE A 694 -31.88 4.42 3.50
CA ILE A 694 -30.98 4.89 2.45
C ILE A 694 -30.69 6.37 2.69
N ILE A 695 -29.40 6.70 2.84
CA ILE A 695 -28.92 8.07 2.96
C ILE A 695 -28.23 8.43 1.65
N LEU A 696 -28.79 9.43 0.97
CA LEU A 696 -28.24 10.00 -0.26
C LEU A 696 -27.44 11.26 0.05
N VAL A 697 -26.25 11.37 -0.51
CA VAL A 697 -25.39 12.56 -0.44
C VAL A 697 -25.06 13.01 -1.85
N ASP A 698 -25.25 14.29 -2.12
CA ASP A 698 -25.04 14.84 -3.45
C ASP A 698 -23.55 15.05 -3.77
N ALA A 699 -23.15 14.53 -4.92
CA ALA A 699 -21.87 14.78 -5.57
C ALA A 699 -22.15 15.13 -7.04
N PRO A 700 -22.50 16.40 -7.33
CA PRO A 700 -22.92 16.83 -8.66
C PRO A 700 -21.90 16.47 -9.75
N GLY A 701 -22.39 15.89 -10.85
CA GLY A 701 -21.55 15.51 -11.98
C GLY A 701 -20.57 14.36 -11.73
N ALA A 702 -20.70 13.64 -10.61
CA ALA A 702 -19.86 12.48 -10.34
C ALA A 702 -20.10 11.38 -11.39
N PRO A 703 -19.05 10.89 -12.08
CA PRO A 703 -19.17 9.84 -13.09
C PRO A 703 -19.49 8.46 -12.48
N GLN A 704 -19.25 8.31 -11.16
CA GLN A 704 -19.57 7.12 -10.40
C GLN A 704 -20.23 7.48 -9.06
N SER A 705 -21.14 6.62 -8.61
CA SER A 705 -21.70 6.64 -7.27
C SER A 705 -20.89 5.74 -6.34
N GLN A 706 -20.45 6.27 -5.20
CA GLN A 706 -19.94 5.45 -4.10
C GLN A 706 -21.11 4.85 -3.36
N ILE A 707 -21.22 3.52 -3.34
CA ILE A 707 -22.20 2.80 -2.53
C ILE A 707 -21.48 2.19 -1.34
N THR A 708 -21.94 2.48 -0.12
CA THR A 708 -21.47 1.87 1.12
C THR A 708 -22.67 1.31 1.89
N ILE A 709 -22.64 0.01 2.18
CA ILE A 709 -23.70 -0.67 2.92
C ILE A 709 -23.17 -1.25 4.22
N GLY A 710 -24.03 -1.38 5.22
CA GLY A 710 -23.64 -2.07 6.44
C GLY A 710 -24.76 -2.27 7.44
N GLN A 711 -24.44 -3.04 8.48
CA GLN A 711 -25.30 -3.32 9.62
C GLN A 711 -24.47 -3.66 10.85
N LEU A 712 -25.10 -3.60 12.03
CA LEU A 712 -24.52 -4.17 13.24
C LEU A 712 -24.64 -5.69 13.26
N VAL A 713 -23.54 -6.36 13.59
CA VAL A 713 -23.47 -7.81 13.76
C VAL A 713 -23.17 -8.16 15.22
N PRO A 714 -23.46 -9.40 15.66
CA PRO A 714 -23.23 -9.82 17.04
C PRO A 714 -21.79 -9.57 17.52
N PRO A 715 -21.57 -9.39 18.84
CA PRO A 715 -20.25 -9.32 19.42
C PRO A 715 -19.36 -10.51 19.04
N HIS A 716 -18.05 -10.31 19.14
CA HIS A 716 -17.08 -11.36 18.84
C HIS A 716 -17.32 -12.60 19.72
N ALA A 717 -17.33 -13.78 19.10
CA ALA A 717 -17.35 -15.06 19.80
C ALA A 717 -16.36 -16.01 19.13
N ILE A 718 -15.47 -16.61 19.92
CA ILE A 718 -14.32 -17.38 19.41
C ILE A 718 -14.74 -18.57 18.55
N ASP A 719 -15.77 -19.31 18.98
CA ASP A 719 -16.28 -20.49 18.25
C ASP A 719 -17.07 -20.10 17.00
N ARG A 720 -17.51 -18.84 16.92
CA ARG A 720 -18.26 -18.29 15.79
C ARG A 720 -17.33 -17.76 14.69
N ARG A 721 -16.17 -17.21 15.07
CA ARG A 721 -15.29 -16.46 14.18
C ARG A 721 -14.83 -17.24 12.93
N PRO A 722 -14.42 -18.52 13.01
CA PRO A 722 -14.02 -19.28 11.81
C PRO A 722 -15.17 -19.41 10.79
N ALA A 723 -16.40 -19.56 11.25
CA ALA A 723 -17.58 -19.61 10.38
C ALA A 723 -17.92 -18.24 9.79
N GLU A 724 -17.73 -17.15 10.55
CA GLU A 724 -17.89 -15.79 10.02
C GLU A 724 -16.89 -15.49 8.91
N VAL A 725 -15.62 -15.85 9.09
CA VAL A 725 -14.59 -15.69 8.06
C VAL A 725 -15.01 -16.36 6.76
N ILE A 726 -15.45 -17.63 6.82
CA ILE A 726 -15.89 -18.36 5.62
C ILE A 726 -17.15 -17.73 5.00
N ALA A 727 -18.11 -17.31 5.82
CA ALA A 727 -19.33 -16.69 5.32
C ALA A 727 -19.05 -15.34 4.64
N ASP A 728 -18.20 -14.51 5.25
CA ASP A 728 -17.76 -13.21 4.73
C ASP A 728 -17.00 -13.38 3.41
N MET A 729 -15.98 -14.27 3.37
CA MET A 729 -15.24 -14.62 2.14
C MET A 729 -16.16 -15.06 1.00
N THR A 730 -17.27 -15.73 1.30
CA THR A 730 -18.21 -16.19 0.27
C THR A 730 -19.09 -15.06 -0.25
N LEU A 731 -19.49 -14.13 0.62
CA LEU A 731 -20.46 -13.09 0.30
C LEU A 731 -19.82 -11.82 -0.29
N ALA A 732 -18.80 -11.28 0.38
CA ALA A 732 -18.22 -9.97 0.06
C ALA A 732 -16.70 -9.83 0.29
N GLY A 733 -16.06 -10.73 1.05
CA GLY A 733 -14.70 -10.55 1.56
C GLY A 733 -13.56 -11.04 0.67
N GLU A 734 -13.87 -11.54 -0.54
CA GLU A 734 -12.88 -12.01 -1.51
C GLU A 734 -13.21 -11.48 -2.90
N PHE A 735 -12.22 -11.49 -3.79
CA PHE A 735 -12.39 -11.05 -5.17
C PHE A 735 -13.50 -11.81 -5.92
N ASP A 736 -13.59 -13.12 -5.74
CA ASP A 736 -14.60 -13.99 -6.34
C ASP A 736 -15.84 -14.18 -5.44
N SER A 737 -16.02 -13.31 -4.43
CA SER A 737 -17.20 -13.30 -3.58
C SER A 737 -18.47 -12.97 -4.39
N ARG A 738 -19.63 -13.43 -3.92
CA ARG A 738 -20.87 -13.38 -4.70
C ARG A 738 -21.30 -11.97 -5.11
N ILE A 739 -21.18 -10.99 -4.23
CA ILE A 739 -21.53 -9.60 -4.56
C ILE A 739 -20.57 -9.05 -5.62
N ASN A 740 -19.26 -9.19 -5.41
CA ASN A 740 -18.27 -8.68 -6.34
C ASN A 740 -18.36 -9.38 -7.71
N ALA A 741 -18.44 -10.70 -7.73
CA ALA A 741 -18.57 -11.48 -8.97
C ALA A 741 -19.82 -11.09 -9.77
N ASN A 742 -20.95 -10.84 -9.10
CA ASN A 742 -22.16 -10.38 -9.78
C ASN A 742 -21.97 -9.01 -10.42
N LEU A 743 -21.52 -8.00 -9.65
CA LEU A 743 -21.42 -6.62 -10.13
C LEU A 743 -20.27 -6.39 -11.12
N ARG A 744 -19.10 -6.99 -10.85
CA ARG A 744 -17.87 -6.81 -11.64
C ARG A 744 -17.86 -7.72 -12.86
N GLN A 745 -17.98 -9.03 -12.67
CA GLN A 745 -17.82 -9.99 -13.77
C GLN A 745 -19.13 -10.22 -14.54
N GLY A 746 -20.25 -10.29 -13.82
CA GLY A 746 -21.56 -10.53 -14.42
C GLY A 746 -22.18 -9.32 -15.11
N LYS A 747 -21.84 -8.10 -14.66
CA LYS A 747 -22.47 -6.86 -15.11
C LYS A 747 -21.51 -5.77 -15.61
N SER A 748 -20.23 -5.84 -15.24
CA SER A 748 -19.22 -4.83 -15.58
C SER A 748 -19.55 -3.41 -15.07
N TRP A 749 -20.29 -3.28 -13.97
CA TRP A 749 -20.70 -1.98 -13.43
C TRP A 749 -19.71 -1.37 -12.42
N THR A 750 -18.73 -2.16 -11.99
CA THR A 750 -17.76 -1.77 -10.96
C THR A 750 -16.41 -2.42 -11.22
N TYR A 751 -15.35 -1.74 -10.78
CA TYR A 751 -14.03 -2.36 -10.69
C TYR A 751 -13.90 -3.29 -9.47
N GLY A 752 -14.65 -3.02 -8.40
CA GLY A 752 -14.58 -3.79 -7.17
C GLY A 752 -15.65 -3.37 -6.16
N PHE A 753 -16.25 -4.36 -5.50
CA PHE A 753 -17.18 -4.18 -4.40
C PHE A 753 -16.84 -5.16 -3.28
N GLU A 754 -16.21 -4.67 -2.23
CA GLU A 754 -15.59 -5.50 -1.19
C GLU A 754 -16.21 -5.21 0.17
N GLY A 755 -16.23 -6.21 1.05
CA GLY A 755 -16.76 -6.06 2.39
C GLY A 755 -16.00 -6.85 3.43
N SER A 756 -16.23 -6.51 4.70
CA SER A 756 -15.69 -7.25 5.82
C SER A 756 -16.50 -7.05 7.09
N ILE A 757 -16.28 -7.95 8.05
CA ILE A 757 -16.74 -7.79 9.44
C ILE A 757 -15.61 -7.20 10.28
N ALA A 758 -15.87 -6.08 10.95
CA ALA A 758 -14.92 -5.43 11.85
C ALA A 758 -14.47 -6.39 12.98
N ASP A 759 -13.16 -6.45 13.24
CA ASP A 759 -12.56 -7.32 14.26
C ASP A 759 -12.36 -6.56 15.58
N THR A 760 -13.44 -6.38 16.34
CA THR A 760 -13.42 -5.73 17.66
C THR A 760 -13.51 -6.78 18.77
N ALA A 761 -12.61 -6.72 19.76
CA ALA A 761 -12.58 -7.64 20.89
C ALA A 761 -13.77 -7.51 21.84
N HIS A 762 -14.38 -6.32 21.93
CA HIS A 762 -15.45 -6.02 22.86
C HIS A 762 -16.62 -5.30 22.19
N GLY A 763 -17.83 -5.62 22.64
CA GLY A 763 -19.06 -4.99 22.17
C GLY A 763 -19.56 -5.43 20.80
N PRO A 764 -20.64 -4.81 20.31
CA PRO A 764 -21.17 -5.09 18.97
C PRO A 764 -20.12 -4.75 17.89
N ARG A 765 -20.27 -5.37 16.72
CA ARG A 765 -19.38 -5.14 15.55
C ARG A 765 -20.21 -4.65 14.37
N ALA A 766 -19.56 -4.22 13.30
CA ALA A 766 -20.22 -3.85 12.06
C ALA A 766 -19.76 -4.76 10.91
N PHE A 767 -20.69 -5.16 10.06
CA PHE A 767 -20.39 -5.57 8.70
C PHE A 767 -20.55 -4.35 7.80
N SER A 768 -19.60 -4.14 6.89
CA SER A 768 -19.71 -3.13 5.85
C SER A 768 -19.16 -3.63 4.53
N ALA A 769 -19.77 -3.22 3.42
CA ALA A 769 -19.26 -3.43 2.07
C ALA A 769 -19.39 -2.16 1.24
N THR A 770 -18.43 -1.91 0.35
CA THR A 770 -18.33 -0.65 -0.39
C THR A 770 -17.73 -0.85 -1.78
N GLY A 771 -18.11 0.02 -2.72
CA GLY A 771 -17.57 0.04 -4.07
C GLY A 771 -18.11 1.21 -4.90
N ALA A 772 -17.34 1.63 -5.89
CA ALA A 772 -17.73 2.66 -6.86
C ALA A 772 -18.47 2.00 -8.03
N ILE A 773 -19.67 2.51 -8.35
CA ILE A 773 -20.54 2.00 -9.41
C ILE A 773 -20.74 3.09 -10.46
N GLU A 774 -20.78 2.74 -11.74
CA GLU A 774 -21.22 3.64 -12.81
C GLU A 774 -22.54 4.36 -12.44
N THR A 775 -22.58 5.69 -12.55
CA THR A 775 -23.69 6.50 -11.99
C THR A 775 -25.07 6.05 -12.49
N ASP A 776 -25.21 5.75 -13.78
CA ASP A 776 -26.47 5.28 -14.39
C ASP A 776 -26.88 3.85 -13.95
N ARG A 777 -25.96 3.07 -13.38
CA ARG A 777 -26.20 1.71 -12.87
C ARG A 777 -26.42 1.63 -11.36
N THR A 778 -26.40 2.77 -10.66
CA THR A 778 -26.48 2.83 -9.19
C THR A 778 -27.67 2.07 -8.60
N ALA A 779 -28.90 2.36 -9.06
CA ALA A 779 -30.11 1.72 -8.52
C ALA A 779 -30.18 0.23 -8.87
N ASP A 780 -29.70 -0.16 -10.05
CA ASP A 780 -29.65 -1.56 -10.46
C ASP A 780 -28.63 -2.34 -9.61
N ALA A 781 -27.46 -1.77 -9.34
CA ALA A 781 -26.47 -2.37 -8.45
C ALA A 781 -27.02 -2.56 -7.03
N MET A 782 -27.76 -1.59 -6.47
CA MET A 782 -28.42 -1.73 -5.17
C MET A 782 -29.40 -2.91 -5.14
N ARG A 783 -30.19 -3.08 -6.21
CA ARG A 783 -31.13 -4.21 -6.34
C ARG A 783 -30.40 -5.55 -6.38
N GLU A 784 -29.30 -5.62 -7.13
CA GLU A 784 -28.46 -6.81 -7.24
C GLU A 784 -27.79 -7.17 -5.91
N ILE A 785 -27.25 -6.19 -5.19
CA ILE A 785 -26.66 -6.37 -3.85
C ILE A 785 -27.72 -6.90 -2.88
N GLN A 786 -28.92 -6.30 -2.84
CA GLN A 786 -30.01 -6.77 -1.99
C GLN A 786 -30.43 -8.21 -2.33
N ARG A 787 -30.46 -8.55 -3.63
CA ARG A 787 -30.78 -9.90 -4.10
C ARG A 787 -29.73 -10.90 -3.62
N GLU A 788 -28.44 -10.61 -3.78
CA GLU A 788 -27.36 -11.49 -3.33
C GLU A 788 -27.41 -11.70 -1.81
N LEU A 789 -27.58 -10.62 -1.03
CA LEU A 789 -27.74 -10.69 0.42
C LEU A 789 -28.94 -11.56 0.83
N THR A 790 -30.08 -11.36 0.19
CA THR A 790 -31.31 -12.12 0.48
C THR A 790 -31.16 -13.59 0.13
N ALA A 791 -30.66 -13.89 -1.08
CA ALA A 791 -30.47 -15.26 -1.53
C ALA A 791 -29.45 -16.00 -0.65
N PHE A 792 -28.37 -15.33 -0.22
CA PHE A 792 -27.31 -15.91 0.60
C PHE A 792 -27.80 -16.50 1.93
N VAL A 793 -28.85 -15.93 2.52
CA VAL A 793 -29.41 -16.39 3.79
C VAL A 793 -30.74 -17.12 3.65
N THR A 794 -31.26 -17.29 2.43
CA THR A 794 -32.53 -17.95 2.15
C THR A 794 -32.42 -19.05 1.10
N THR A 795 -32.60 -18.71 -0.18
CA THR A 795 -32.81 -19.64 -1.29
C THR A 795 -31.53 -20.23 -1.87
N ARG A 796 -30.40 -19.55 -1.69
CA ARG A 796 -29.08 -19.97 -2.16
C ARG A 796 -28.06 -19.84 -1.03
N PRO A 797 -28.15 -20.66 0.04
CA PRO A 797 -27.16 -20.66 1.11
C PRO A 797 -25.78 -21.14 0.61
N ILE A 798 -24.79 -21.12 1.50
CA ILE A 798 -23.47 -21.69 1.20
C ILE A 798 -23.64 -23.19 0.96
N THR A 799 -23.07 -23.69 -0.13
CA THR A 799 -23.10 -25.11 -0.48
C THR A 799 -21.93 -25.88 0.14
N ALA A 800 -22.01 -27.21 0.16
CA ALA A 800 -20.90 -28.05 0.64
C ALA A 800 -19.61 -27.85 -0.18
N THR A 801 -19.76 -27.62 -1.48
CA THR A 801 -18.66 -27.32 -2.41
C THR A 801 -18.01 -25.98 -2.09
N GLU A 802 -18.80 -24.92 -1.93
CA GLU A 802 -18.28 -23.60 -1.54
C GLU A 802 -17.60 -23.65 -0.18
N LEU A 803 -18.20 -24.30 0.82
CA LEU A 803 -17.57 -24.46 2.14
C LEU A 803 -16.22 -25.17 2.01
N LYS A 804 -16.15 -26.29 1.28
CA LYS A 804 -14.90 -27.03 1.10
C LYS A 804 -13.83 -26.14 0.46
N ALA A 805 -14.17 -25.40 -0.59
CA ALA A 805 -13.26 -24.52 -1.29
C ALA A 805 -12.76 -23.37 -0.38
N ARG A 806 -13.69 -22.62 0.22
CA ARG A 806 -13.42 -21.45 1.07
C ARG A 806 -12.64 -21.82 2.33
N ARG A 807 -12.99 -22.93 2.98
CA ARG A 807 -12.26 -23.43 4.15
C ARG A 807 -10.82 -23.79 3.78
N SER A 808 -10.62 -24.46 2.65
CA SER A 808 -9.27 -24.85 2.21
C SER A 808 -8.43 -23.63 1.82
N ALA A 809 -9.03 -22.65 1.14
CA ALA A 809 -8.40 -21.37 0.82
C ALA A 809 -8.01 -20.60 2.09
N ALA A 810 -8.92 -20.48 3.05
CA ALA A 810 -8.67 -19.77 4.31
C ALA A 810 -7.53 -20.41 5.12
N ILE A 811 -7.47 -21.74 5.20
CA ILE A 811 -6.37 -22.48 5.86
C ILE A 811 -5.04 -22.18 5.16
N ARG A 812 -5.04 -22.24 3.82
CA ARG A 812 -3.87 -21.96 2.99
C ARG A 812 -3.39 -20.50 3.05
N ALA A 813 -4.28 -19.57 3.34
CA ALA A 813 -3.95 -18.14 3.45
C ALA A 813 -3.33 -17.75 4.80
N VAL A 814 -3.27 -18.65 5.78
CA VAL A 814 -2.70 -18.36 7.12
C VAL A 814 -1.21 -18.00 7.05
N PRO A 815 -0.33 -18.78 6.38
CA PRO A 815 1.09 -18.46 6.26
C PRO A 815 1.32 -17.10 5.58
N ALA A 816 0.73 -16.86 4.41
CA ALA A 816 0.90 -15.60 3.70
C ALA A 816 0.49 -14.38 4.54
N GLY A 817 -0.47 -14.53 5.46
CA GLY A 817 -0.89 -13.46 6.39
C GLY A 817 0.02 -13.16 7.57
N LEU A 818 1.10 -13.93 7.74
CA LEU A 818 2.07 -13.81 8.83
C LEU A 818 3.48 -13.49 8.29
N ASN A 819 3.54 -12.91 7.09
CA ASN A 819 4.79 -12.49 6.45
C ASN A 819 5.34 -11.22 7.11
N GLY A 820 6.62 -11.21 7.48
CA GLY A 820 7.26 -10.11 8.22
C GLY A 820 6.93 -10.05 9.73
N ASP A 821 7.73 -9.31 10.49
CA ASP A 821 7.60 -9.20 11.95
C ASP A 821 6.35 -8.39 12.34
N ALA A 822 6.01 -7.33 11.59
CA ALA A 822 4.82 -6.51 11.84
C ALA A 822 3.51 -7.33 11.80
N ALA A 823 3.36 -8.25 10.84
CA ALA A 823 2.17 -9.10 10.74
C ALA A 823 2.05 -10.05 11.94
N VAL A 824 3.18 -10.63 12.39
CA VAL A 824 3.23 -11.52 13.56
C VAL A 824 2.95 -10.73 14.84
N MET A 825 3.52 -9.54 15.01
CA MET A 825 3.25 -8.67 16.15
C MET A 825 1.76 -8.33 16.26
N GLN A 826 1.14 -7.92 15.16
CA GLN A 826 -0.29 -7.63 15.14
C GLN A 826 -1.15 -8.87 15.42
N ALA A 827 -0.72 -10.07 14.99
CA ALA A 827 -1.39 -11.31 15.34
C ALA A 827 -1.31 -11.63 16.86
N ILE A 828 -0.15 -11.40 17.49
CA ILE A 828 0.06 -11.56 18.93
C ILE A 828 -0.80 -10.56 19.71
N LEU A 829 -0.80 -9.29 19.31
CA LEU A 829 -1.58 -8.25 19.98
C LEU A 829 -3.08 -8.51 19.85
N ARG A 830 -3.58 -8.87 18.66
CA ARG A 830 -4.98 -9.31 18.50
C ARG A 830 -5.31 -10.51 19.39
N ALA A 831 -4.42 -11.52 19.46
CA ALA A 831 -4.65 -12.63 20.36
C ALA A 831 -4.75 -12.18 21.83
N ASN A 832 -3.88 -11.27 22.26
CA ASN A 832 -3.92 -10.68 23.60
C ASN A 832 -5.23 -9.91 23.86
N ASP A 833 -5.65 -9.05 22.92
CA ASP A 833 -6.87 -8.23 23.04
C ASP A 833 -8.13 -9.10 23.15
N HIS A 834 -8.16 -10.23 22.45
CA HIS A 834 -9.25 -11.22 22.51
C HIS A 834 -9.10 -12.24 23.65
N GLY A 835 -8.07 -12.15 24.49
CA GLY A 835 -7.82 -13.12 25.57
C GLY A 835 -7.49 -14.54 25.09
N ARG A 836 -6.94 -14.67 23.88
CA ARG A 836 -6.54 -15.93 23.25
C ARG A 836 -5.07 -16.24 23.57
N PRO A 837 -4.63 -17.50 23.41
CA PRO A 837 -3.21 -17.78 23.52
C PRO A 837 -2.42 -17.02 22.44
N LEU A 838 -1.21 -16.55 22.75
CA LEU A 838 -0.50 -15.58 21.91
C LEU A 838 0.00 -16.14 20.57
N ASP A 839 0.04 -17.47 20.45
CA ASP A 839 0.40 -18.22 19.24
C ASP A 839 -0.81 -18.64 18.39
N ASP A 840 -2.01 -18.13 18.70
CA ASP A 840 -3.24 -18.71 18.17
C ASP A 840 -3.44 -18.52 16.66
N ALA A 841 -2.82 -17.50 16.07
CA ALA A 841 -2.80 -17.35 14.61
C ALA A 841 -2.08 -18.53 13.92
N GLY A 842 -1.08 -19.14 14.56
CA GLY A 842 -0.44 -20.37 14.08
C GLY A 842 -1.36 -21.60 14.11
N ARG A 843 -2.45 -21.55 14.89
CA ARG A 843 -3.49 -22.59 15.00
C ARG A 843 -4.80 -22.25 14.27
N ALA A 844 -4.85 -21.12 13.56
CA ALA A 844 -6.08 -20.68 12.89
C ALA A 844 -6.61 -21.73 11.89
N GLY A 845 -5.72 -22.48 11.25
CA GLY A 845 -6.08 -23.57 10.35
C GLY A 845 -6.91 -24.67 11.01
N ASP A 846 -6.61 -25.02 12.26
CA ASP A 846 -7.33 -26.05 13.01
C ASP A 846 -8.76 -25.61 13.35
N ALA A 847 -8.95 -24.33 13.67
CA ALA A 847 -10.26 -23.76 13.94
C ALA A 847 -11.12 -23.69 12.67
N LEU A 848 -10.53 -23.30 11.54
CA LEU A 848 -11.19 -23.29 10.23
C LEU A 848 -11.59 -24.70 9.79
N ALA A 849 -10.73 -25.70 9.99
CA ALA A 849 -10.98 -27.09 9.63
C ALA A 849 -12.25 -27.67 10.28
N LYS A 850 -12.60 -27.20 11.48
CA LYS A 850 -13.77 -27.66 12.26
C LYS A 850 -15.11 -27.08 11.78
N VAL A 851 -15.11 -26.08 10.89
CA VAL A 851 -16.36 -25.46 10.43
C VAL A 851 -17.18 -26.44 9.58
N THR A 852 -18.45 -26.64 9.97
CA THR A 852 -19.43 -27.48 9.26
C THR A 852 -20.39 -26.66 8.42
N LEU A 853 -21.06 -27.32 7.45
CA LEU A 853 -22.05 -26.68 6.57
C LEU A 853 -23.23 -26.11 7.35
N GLU A 854 -23.68 -26.82 8.37
CA GLU A 854 -24.74 -26.37 9.28
C GLU A 854 -24.30 -25.12 10.05
N THR A 855 -23.09 -25.14 10.64
CA THR A 855 -22.57 -24.04 11.43
C THR A 855 -22.39 -22.77 10.60
N VAL A 856 -21.79 -22.89 9.41
CA VAL A 856 -21.54 -21.71 8.56
C VAL A 856 -22.84 -21.09 8.06
N ASN A 857 -23.83 -21.88 7.66
CA ASN A 857 -25.12 -21.35 7.19
C ASN A 857 -25.98 -20.79 8.33
N ARG A 858 -25.89 -21.37 9.53
CA ARG A 858 -26.51 -20.78 10.73
C ARG A 858 -25.87 -19.43 11.05
N VAL A 859 -24.54 -19.35 11.11
CA VAL A 859 -23.80 -18.12 11.37
C VAL A 859 -24.06 -17.07 10.29
N ALA A 860 -24.12 -17.46 9.01
CA ALA A 860 -24.47 -16.55 7.91
C ALA A 860 -25.84 -15.90 8.13
N ARG A 861 -26.88 -16.68 8.45
CA ARG A 861 -28.24 -16.17 8.74
C ARG A 861 -28.29 -15.24 9.96
N GLU A 862 -27.52 -15.56 11.00
CA GLU A 862 -27.45 -14.74 12.21
C GLU A 862 -26.63 -13.44 12.00
N THR A 863 -25.66 -13.45 11.09
CA THR A 863 -24.76 -12.33 10.81
C THR A 863 -25.37 -11.37 9.80
N PHE A 864 -25.82 -11.89 8.65
CA PHE A 864 -26.26 -11.10 7.53
C PHE A 864 -27.79 -10.99 7.52
N ARG A 865 -28.33 -9.82 7.89
CA ARG A 865 -29.77 -9.55 7.88
C ARG A 865 -30.11 -8.54 6.77
N PRO A 866 -30.57 -8.99 5.58
CA PRO A 866 -30.84 -8.10 4.45
C PRO A 866 -31.83 -6.96 4.76
N GLY A 867 -32.81 -7.22 5.62
CA GLY A 867 -33.78 -6.20 6.07
C GLY A 867 -33.25 -5.23 7.12
N ALA A 868 -32.01 -5.41 7.61
CA ALA A 868 -31.38 -4.52 8.59
C ALA A 868 -30.28 -3.63 7.98
N MET A 869 -30.07 -3.70 6.66
CA MET A 869 -29.02 -2.95 5.99
C MET A 869 -29.32 -1.46 5.93
N THR A 870 -28.30 -0.66 6.24
CA THR A 870 -28.26 0.77 5.95
C THR A 870 -27.40 1.01 4.72
N TRP A 871 -27.86 1.91 3.85
CA TRP A 871 -27.20 2.27 2.60
C TRP A 871 -26.79 3.73 2.65
N ILE A 872 -25.53 4.01 2.32
CA ILE A 872 -25.04 5.34 2.01
C ILE A 872 -24.69 5.36 0.54
N VAL A 873 -25.27 6.29 -0.21
CA VAL A 873 -24.98 6.48 -1.63
C VAL A 873 -24.54 7.92 -1.84
N VAL A 874 -23.31 8.10 -2.29
CA VAL A 874 -22.75 9.40 -2.64
C VAL A 874 -22.59 9.45 -4.16
N GLY A 875 -23.34 10.32 -4.84
CA GLY A 875 -23.33 10.41 -6.30
C GLY A 875 -24.16 11.57 -6.80
N ASP A 876 -24.28 11.72 -8.12
CA ASP A 876 -25.08 12.79 -8.73
C ASP A 876 -26.58 12.54 -8.51
N LEU A 877 -27.20 13.24 -7.54
CA LEU A 877 -28.60 13.01 -7.17
C LEU A 877 -29.58 13.37 -8.28
N ALA A 878 -29.19 14.27 -9.19
CA ALA A 878 -30.00 14.59 -10.37
C ALA A 878 -30.23 13.36 -11.25
N THR A 879 -29.26 12.43 -11.27
CA THR A 879 -29.31 11.20 -12.05
C THR A 879 -29.89 10.02 -11.25
N ILE A 880 -29.55 9.89 -9.97
CA ILE A 880 -29.79 8.63 -9.23
C ILE A 880 -30.98 8.66 -8.25
N GLU A 881 -31.44 9.82 -7.78
CA GLU A 881 -32.38 9.86 -6.64
C GLU A 881 -33.73 9.21 -6.96
N ALA A 882 -34.31 9.52 -8.13
CA ALA A 882 -35.64 9.02 -8.50
C ALA A 882 -35.67 7.50 -8.65
N SER A 883 -34.65 6.91 -9.29
CA SER A 883 -34.55 5.47 -9.49
C SER A 883 -34.32 4.72 -8.18
N ILE A 884 -33.49 5.27 -7.27
CA ILE A 884 -33.28 4.70 -5.93
C ILE A 884 -34.55 4.70 -5.10
N ARG A 885 -35.31 5.82 -5.10
CA ARG A 885 -36.61 5.88 -4.40
C ARG A 885 -37.59 4.84 -4.93
N GLY A 886 -37.59 4.60 -6.25
CA GLY A 886 -38.41 3.58 -6.89
C GLY A 886 -38.11 2.13 -6.46
N LEU A 887 -36.94 1.85 -5.86
CA LEU A 887 -36.60 0.50 -5.41
C LEU A 887 -37.38 0.05 -4.17
N ASN A 888 -37.90 0.98 -3.37
CA ASN A 888 -38.60 0.71 -2.12
C ASN A 888 -37.85 -0.24 -1.15
N LEU A 889 -36.51 -0.18 -1.13
CA LEU A 889 -35.69 -1.04 -0.25
C LEU A 889 -35.78 -0.64 1.22
N ALA A 890 -35.77 0.66 1.49
CA ALA A 890 -35.86 1.26 2.81
C ALA A 890 -36.27 2.74 2.69
N PRO A 891 -36.67 3.41 3.78
CA PRO A 891 -36.90 4.86 3.78
C PRO A 891 -35.68 5.63 3.26
N VAL A 892 -35.91 6.58 2.36
CA VAL A 892 -34.86 7.37 1.69
C VAL A 892 -34.81 8.79 2.27
N GLU A 893 -33.64 9.20 2.72
CA GLU A 893 -33.33 10.55 3.21
C GLU A 893 -32.19 11.15 2.40
N VAL A 894 -32.27 12.46 2.12
CA VAL A 894 -31.13 13.21 1.57
C VAL A 894 -30.44 13.94 2.71
N ARG A 895 -29.13 13.76 2.84
CA ARG A 895 -28.30 14.40 3.86
C ARG A 895 -27.07 15.05 3.23
N ASP A 896 -26.53 16.05 3.90
CA ASP A 896 -25.20 16.55 3.57
C ASP A 896 -24.10 15.68 4.19
N VAL A 897 -22.83 16.00 3.89
CA VAL A 897 -21.65 15.30 4.41
C VAL A 897 -21.52 15.35 5.95
N TYR A 898 -22.25 16.25 6.61
CA TYR A 898 -22.28 16.42 8.07
C TYR A 898 -23.46 15.67 8.71
N GLY A 899 -24.25 14.95 7.91
CA GLY A 899 -25.40 14.19 8.36
C GLY A 899 -26.65 15.01 8.61
N ARG A 900 -26.67 16.30 8.24
CA ARG A 900 -27.87 17.14 8.36
C ARG A 900 -28.87 16.75 7.28
N ARG A 901 -30.12 16.49 7.70
CA ARG A 901 -31.20 16.14 6.78
C ARG A 901 -31.62 17.35 5.95
N LEU A 902 -31.63 17.18 4.64
CA LEU A 902 -32.05 18.18 3.66
C LEU A 902 -33.51 17.95 3.21
N ARG A 903 -33.91 16.69 3.04
CA ARG A 903 -35.29 16.27 2.75
C ARG A 903 -35.53 14.79 3.06
#